data_AF-A0A1V5VRP5-F1
#
_entry.id   AF-A0A1V5VRP5-F1
#
_cell.length_a   1.000
_cell.length_b   1.000
_cell.length_c   1.000
_cell.angle_alpha   90.00
_cell.angle_beta   90.00
_cell.angle_gamma   90.00
#
_symmetry.space_group_name_H-M   'P 1'
#
loop_
_entity.id
_entity.type
_entity.pdbx_description
1 polymer ?
#
loop_
_entity_poly.entity_id
_entity_poly.type
_entity_poly.pdbx_seq_one_letter_code
_entity_poly.pdbx_strand_id
1 'polypeptide(L)'
;MFSDLFTILRWWLGLFGLGLIFLPLTRKVFADFFDQGYLFSKVIGILFSSYLVWLLASLKILPFYQETILLTIIAGVAFNLWLFKRNKHLGQNYKSLIANYYLPEELLFLATLIFWSFIRGFQPDIQGLEKFMDYGFVNSILRSRYFPPADMWFAGKAINYYYYGHYITAFLIKLTQISSAVAYNLMIATLFAFCFSLTFSLTANLVYFFQKFSKPNPASHNFRPVIAAGLISALLVSLGANLHPGYYNFKMKVLNKPYCNGSYNYWYPDATRYIGYCPEVEDKTIHEFPSYSFIVADLHGHVSDIPFVLTFLAVAFTLLIKIGKKTISPCRVLASHFPLPILLSIAFMTNQWDYPIYLMVWGLTLLAGYSFIYKDFQKALWQTIKIGLFTVLGSIPFILPFLLKFDQIGKGIGLVWKHSLPHQLLILWGAPWFFGITYLIFLFKKRIKTGLKKESFVRFFSSALGVNVEIKTTANRQPSTTNSQLQTNHQLLIPDIFILVLFLASTILIIIPEIIYLKDIYIPSYHRANTMFKLTYQSFIMFSVLIGYIFVRLKLSLPKSKTKTLLFTVYFLLFTLLMSYPIYSITGYYGVLETKNYKGLYGLKFLERLYPDDYAVVVWLNNNVTGQPVILEAVGDSYTDYERISMATGLPTIEGWLVHEWLWRGAYDEPGKRAGEVQTVYETNDPATAKEILDKYAVRYVIVSGMEKTKYPKLQEAKFNRLGKVVFQQGTARIYKMD
;
A
#
# COMPACT_ATOMS: atom_id res chain seq x y z
N MET A 1 20.47 13.52 -13.01
CA MET A 1 20.46 12.04 -13.08
C MET A 1 21.81 11.45 -12.69
N PHE A 2 22.93 11.69 -13.40
CA PHE A 2 24.23 11.14 -12.99
C PHE A 2 24.63 11.56 -11.57
N SER A 3 24.33 12.79 -11.19
CA SER A 3 24.45 13.31 -9.82
C SER A 3 23.63 12.51 -8.80
N ASP A 4 22.42 12.09 -9.17
CA ASP A 4 21.49 11.37 -8.29
C ASP A 4 21.82 9.88 -8.20
N LEU A 5 22.48 9.31 -9.21
CA LEU A 5 22.81 7.89 -9.27
C LEU A 5 23.64 7.44 -8.06
N PHE A 6 24.60 8.27 -7.62
CA PHE A 6 25.39 7.97 -6.42
C PHE A 6 24.50 7.85 -5.17
N THR A 7 23.56 8.78 -4.99
CA THR A 7 22.63 8.76 -3.85
C THR A 7 21.66 7.58 -3.93
N ILE A 8 21.17 7.24 -5.14
CA ILE A 8 20.34 6.05 -5.38
C ILE A 8 21.11 4.78 -5.02
N LEU A 9 22.38 4.65 -5.44
CA LEU A 9 23.21 3.49 -5.13
C LEU A 9 23.53 3.39 -3.64
N ARG A 10 23.79 4.51 -2.96
CA ARG A 10 23.97 4.54 -1.49
C ARG A 10 22.72 4.07 -0.76
N TRP A 11 21.55 4.51 -1.19
CA TRP A 11 20.27 4.06 -0.64
C TRP A 11 20.04 2.56 -0.89
N TRP A 12 20.28 2.11 -2.12
CA TRP A 12 20.21 0.70 -2.51
C TRP A 12 21.16 -0.17 -1.68
N LEU A 13 22.39 0.27 -1.42
CA LEU A 13 23.36 -0.46 -0.59
C LEU A 13 22.83 -0.72 0.82
N GLY A 14 22.10 0.22 1.41
CA GLY A 14 21.43 0.04 2.70
C GLY A 14 20.38 -1.07 2.65
N LEU A 15 19.53 -1.06 1.63
CA LEU A 15 18.51 -2.09 1.41
C LEU A 15 19.11 -3.47 1.10
N PHE A 16 20.15 -3.49 0.26
CA PHE A 16 20.89 -4.68 -0.13
C PHE A 16 21.56 -5.33 1.09
N GLY A 17 22.24 -4.53 1.92
CA GLY A 17 22.87 -4.98 3.16
C GLY A 17 21.88 -5.63 4.12
N LEU A 18 20.73 -4.98 4.38
CA LEU A 18 19.66 -5.57 5.21
C LEU A 18 19.14 -6.89 4.64
N GLY A 19 18.95 -6.97 3.31
CA GLY A 19 18.53 -8.19 2.64
C GLY A 19 19.51 -9.34 2.84
N LEU A 20 20.81 -9.10 2.64
CA LEU A 20 21.85 -10.12 2.82
C LEU A 20 21.91 -10.66 4.25
N ILE A 21 21.78 -9.79 5.25
CA ILE A 21 21.84 -10.17 6.67
C ILE A 21 20.72 -11.14 7.02
N PHE A 22 19.51 -10.89 6.53
CA PHE A 22 18.33 -11.69 6.85
C PHE A 22 18.02 -12.79 5.83
N LEU A 23 18.81 -12.91 4.76
CA LEU A 23 18.67 -13.96 3.76
C LEU A 23 18.65 -15.38 4.36
N PRO A 24 19.48 -15.77 5.36
CA PRO A 24 19.42 -17.11 5.95
C PRO A 24 18.07 -17.43 6.60
N LEU A 25 17.49 -16.49 7.34
CA LEU A 25 16.16 -16.62 7.93
C LEU A 25 15.09 -16.73 6.84
N THR A 26 15.15 -15.87 5.83
CA THR A 26 14.19 -15.86 4.71
C THR A 26 14.22 -17.17 3.92
N ARG A 27 15.41 -17.71 3.65
CA ARG A 27 15.58 -19.02 2.99
C ARG A 27 14.93 -20.15 3.76
N LYS A 28 14.81 -20.06 5.08
CA LYS A 28 14.09 -21.07 5.88
C LYS A 28 12.57 -20.97 5.69
N VAL A 29 12.03 -19.75 5.61
CA VAL A 29 10.60 -19.51 5.38
C VAL A 29 10.21 -19.93 3.96
N PHE A 30 11.00 -19.54 2.98
CA PHE A 30 10.75 -19.76 1.56
C PHE A 30 11.61 -20.87 0.95
N ALA A 31 12.03 -21.86 1.75
CA ALA A 31 12.94 -22.94 1.32
C ALA A 31 12.47 -23.67 0.05
N ASP A 32 11.15 -23.68 -0.18
CA ASP A 32 10.50 -24.35 -1.28
C ASP A 32 10.46 -23.53 -2.58
N PHE A 33 10.57 -22.21 -2.50
CA PHE A 33 10.59 -21.32 -3.67
C PHE A 33 11.88 -21.51 -4.46
N PHE A 34 11.83 -21.27 -5.78
CA PHE A 34 13.02 -21.45 -6.63
C PHE A 34 14.13 -20.42 -6.31
N ASP A 35 13.73 -19.21 -5.91
CA ASP A 35 14.58 -18.09 -5.49
C ASP A 35 14.81 -18.05 -3.97
N GLN A 36 14.25 -19.01 -3.22
CA GLN A 36 14.34 -19.07 -1.76
C GLN A 36 13.96 -17.75 -1.06
N GLY A 37 13.08 -16.97 -1.70
CA GLY A 37 12.60 -15.69 -1.22
C GLY A 37 13.65 -14.57 -1.17
N TYR A 38 14.64 -14.57 -2.06
CA TYR A 38 15.72 -13.59 -2.05
C TYR A 38 15.24 -12.14 -1.99
N LEU A 39 14.26 -11.73 -2.82
CA LEU A 39 13.72 -10.37 -2.77
C LEU A 39 12.99 -10.05 -1.46
N PHE A 40 12.25 -11.01 -0.91
CA PHE A 40 11.57 -10.89 0.38
C PHE A 40 12.54 -10.71 1.56
N SER A 41 13.82 -11.07 1.40
CA SER A 41 14.83 -10.87 2.45
C SER A 41 15.02 -9.40 2.82
N LYS A 42 14.90 -8.48 1.86
CA LYS A 42 14.99 -7.04 2.12
C LYS A 42 13.83 -6.56 2.99
N VAL A 43 12.60 -6.96 2.67
CA VAL A 43 11.41 -6.59 3.46
C VAL A 43 11.47 -7.18 4.86
N ILE A 44 11.86 -8.45 4.96
CA ILE A 44 12.04 -9.14 6.25
C ILE A 44 13.14 -8.45 7.07
N GLY A 45 14.26 -8.08 6.46
CA GLY A 45 15.35 -7.39 7.13
C GLY A 45 14.97 -6.00 7.62
N ILE A 46 14.21 -5.24 6.82
CA ILE A 46 13.62 -3.96 7.23
C ILE A 46 12.68 -4.20 8.41
N LEU A 47 11.70 -5.10 8.27
CA LEU A 47 10.68 -5.38 9.29
C LEU A 47 11.31 -5.74 10.64
N PHE A 48 12.22 -6.72 10.68
CA PHE A 48 12.81 -7.17 11.94
C PHE A 48 13.66 -6.07 12.59
N SER A 49 14.47 -5.38 11.80
CA SER A 49 15.37 -4.35 12.33
C SER A 49 14.60 -3.10 12.79
N SER A 50 13.67 -2.61 11.96
CA SER A 50 12.86 -1.44 12.28
C SER A 50 11.93 -1.71 13.45
N TYR A 51 11.30 -2.89 13.52
CA TYR A 51 10.40 -3.24 14.62
C TYR A 51 11.13 -3.35 15.95
N LEU A 52 12.31 -3.99 15.97
CA LEU A 52 13.08 -4.10 17.21
C LEU A 52 13.50 -2.72 17.74
N VAL A 53 13.97 -1.83 16.87
CA VAL A 53 14.32 -0.45 17.26
C VAL A 53 13.08 0.30 17.76
N TRP A 54 11.95 0.18 17.04
CA TRP A 54 10.70 0.82 17.42
C TRP A 54 10.22 0.33 18.79
N LEU A 55 10.26 -0.98 19.04
CA LEU A 55 9.84 -1.58 20.29
C LEU A 55 10.73 -1.11 21.45
N LEU A 56 12.06 -1.13 21.28
CA LEU A 56 13.00 -0.66 22.31
C LEU A 56 12.79 0.82 22.64
N ALA A 57 12.53 1.65 21.62
CA ALA A 57 12.25 3.07 21.81
C ALA A 57 10.82 3.34 22.37
N SER A 58 9.84 2.49 22.06
CA SER A 58 8.48 2.57 22.63
C SER A 58 8.47 2.18 24.11
N LEU A 59 9.30 1.20 24.49
CA LEU A 59 9.50 0.77 25.88
C LEU A 59 10.48 1.67 26.65
N LYS A 60 11.03 2.72 26.02
CA LYS A 60 12.05 3.61 26.58
C LYS A 60 13.32 2.90 27.07
N ILE A 61 13.68 1.77 26.46
CA ILE A 61 14.89 1.00 26.76
C ILE A 61 16.10 1.61 26.05
N LEU A 62 16.00 1.84 24.73
CA LEU A 62 17.02 2.51 23.94
C LEU A 62 16.38 3.59 23.05
N PRO A 63 16.98 4.78 22.93
CA PRO A 63 16.45 5.85 22.09
C PRO A 63 16.59 5.52 20.60
N PHE A 64 15.76 6.14 19.77
CA PHE A 64 15.80 6.06 18.31
C PHE A 64 16.97 6.89 17.74
N TYR A 65 18.17 6.34 17.84
CA TYR A 65 19.38 6.88 17.23
C TYR A 65 19.99 5.93 16.19
N GLN A 66 20.94 6.42 15.41
CA GLN A 66 21.62 5.62 14.40
C GLN A 66 22.39 4.45 15.06
N GLU A 67 22.99 4.68 16.21
CA GLU A 67 23.73 3.68 16.98
C GLU A 67 22.83 2.52 17.40
N THR A 68 21.60 2.83 17.84
CA THR A 68 20.59 1.82 18.18
C THR A 68 20.21 0.99 16.94
N ILE A 69 20.08 1.63 15.77
CA ILE A 69 19.82 0.93 14.50
C ILE A 69 20.99 0.01 14.15
N LEU A 70 22.23 0.48 14.24
CA LEU A 70 23.41 -0.33 13.94
C LEU A 70 23.55 -1.51 14.92
N LEU A 71 23.24 -1.31 16.21
CA LEU A 71 23.25 -2.35 17.22
C LEU A 71 22.25 -3.47 16.91
N THR A 72 21.03 -3.13 16.50
CA THR A 72 20.01 -4.15 16.14
C THR A 72 20.39 -4.89 14.86
N ILE A 73 21.03 -4.23 13.90
CA ILE A 73 21.59 -4.87 12.70
C ILE A 73 22.70 -5.86 13.09
N ILE A 74 23.64 -5.47 13.96
CA ILE A 74 24.70 -6.35 14.46
C ILE A 74 24.12 -7.56 15.20
N ALA A 75 23.11 -7.36 16.05
CA ALA A 75 22.40 -8.45 16.72
C ALA A 75 21.73 -9.39 15.69
N GLY A 76 21.13 -8.84 14.63
CA GLY A 76 20.57 -9.58 13.51
C GLY A 76 21.63 -10.42 12.77
N VAL A 77 22.81 -9.88 12.53
CA VAL A 77 23.96 -10.63 11.96
C VAL A 77 24.35 -11.79 12.88
N ALA A 78 24.55 -11.54 14.17
CA ALA A 78 24.93 -12.55 15.14
C ALA A 78 23.90 -13.70 15.21
N PHE A 79 22.61 -13.36 15.23
CA PHE A 79 21.51 -14.33 15.21
C PHE A 79 21.52 -15.19 13.93
N ASN A 80 21.71 -14.57 12.76
CA ASN A 80 21.76 -15.29 11.49
C ASN A 80 23.02 -16.17 11.36
N LEU A 81 24.17 -15.73 11.87
CA LEU A 81 25.39 -16.55 11.94
C LEU A 81 25.19 -17.76 12.86
N TRP A 82 24.51 -17.59 14.00
CA TRP A 82 24.14 -18.68 14.89
C TRP A 82 23.20 -19.69 14.21
N LEU A 83 22.16 -19.20 13.50
CA LEU A 83 21.26 -20.05 12.71
C LEU A 83 22.01 -20.83 11.62
N PHE A 84 22.95 -20.18 10.93
CA PHE A 84 23.76 -20.81 9.90
C PHE A 84 24.62 -21.95 10.45
N LYS A 85 25.26 -21.77 11.61
CA LYS A 85 26.06 -22.83 12.28
C LYS A 85 25.23 -24.06 12.64
N ARG A 86 23.95 -23.90 13.00
CA ARG A 86 23.05 -25.02 13.34
C ARG A 86 22.49 -25.77 12.13
N ASN A 87 22.33 -25.10 11.00
CA ASN A 87 21.75 -25.69 9.79
C ASN A 87 22.83 -25.94 8.72
N LYS A 88 23.78 -26.86 8.99
CA LYS A 88 24.85 -27.25 8.05
C LYS A 88 24.37 -27.93 6.75
N HIS A 89 23.07 -28.14 6.56
CA HIS A 89 22.50 -28.71 5.34
C HIS A 89 22.04 -27.63 4.35
N LEU A 90 22.99 -26.90 3.76
CA LEU A 90 22.75 -26.13 2.54
C LEU A 90 23.35 -26.88 1.34
N GLY A 91 22.78 -28.05 1.06
CA GLY A 91 23.20 -28.99 0.01
C GLY A 91 22.85 -28.56 -1.42
N GLN A 92 22.98 -27.28 -1.76
CA GLN A 92 22.76 -26.76 -3.12
C GLN A 92 23.99 -26.01 -3.61
N ASN A 93 24.23 -26.05 -4.93
CA ASN A 93 25.26 -25.26 -5.58
C ASN A 93 24.91 -23.76 -5.48
N TYR A 94 25.34 -23.13 -4.39
CA TYR A 94 25.03 -21.73 -4.07
C TYR A 94 25.45 -20.76 -5.17
N LYS A 95 26.53 -21.06 -5.90
CA LYS A 95 26.96 -20.28 -7.07
C LYS A 95 25.90 -20.27 -8.17
N SER A 96 25.27 -21.41 -8.44
CA SER A 96 24.19 -21.51 -9.44
C SER A 96 22.94 -20.76 -9.01
N LEU A 97 22.59 -20.82 -7.72
CA LEU A 97 21.44 -20.09 -7.17
C LEU A 97 21.62 -18.57 -7.28
N ILE A 98 22.83 -18.07 -6.96
CA ILE A 98 23.17 -16.65 -7.12
C ILE A 98 23.06 -16.24 -8.58
N ALA A 99 23.74 -16.95 -9.48
CA ALA A 99 23.84 -16.57 -10.89
C ALA A 99 22.48 -16.64 -11.62
N ASN A 100 21.67 -17.66 -11.32
CA ASN A 100 20.43 -17.90 -12.06
C ASN A 100 19.23 -17.15 -11.52
N TYR A 101 19.23 -16.77 -10.23
CA TYR A 101 18.06 -16.19 -9.56
C TYR A 101 18.38 -14.90 -8.81
N TYR A 102 19.32 -14.92 -7.85
CA TYR A 102 19.52 -13.75 -6.98
C TYR A 102 20.05 -12.53 -7.74
N LEU A 103 21.02 -12.73 -8.64
CA LEU A 103 21.58 -11.64 -9.43
C LEU A 103 20.54 -11.06 -10.41
N PRO A 104 19.81 -11.84 -11.23
CA PRO A 104 18.73 -11.32 -12.06
C PRO A 104 17.65 -10.58 -11.27
N GLU A 105 17.23 -11.10 -10.12
CA GLU A 105 16.23 -10.46 -9.26
C GLU A 105 16.76 -9.15 -8.64
N GLU A 106 18.03 -9.11 -8.24
CA GLU A 106 18.67 -7.88 -7.76
C GLU A 106 18.76 -6.82 -8.86
N LEU A 107 19.16 -7.23 -10.06
CA LEU A 107 19.22 -6.33 -11.21
C LEU A 107 17.82 -5.81 -11.57
N LEU A 108 16.77 -6.64 -11.45
CA LEU A 108 15.40 -6.21 -11.63
C LEU A 108 14.99 -5.18 -10.56
N PHE A 109 15.29 -5.43 -9.29
CA PHE A 109 15.02 -4.51 -8.18
C PHE A 109 15.76 -3.17 -8.35
N LEU A 110 17.05 -3.22 -8.67
CA LEU A 110 17.86 -2.02 -8.88
C LEU A 110 17.41 -1.24 -10.13
N ALA A 111 17.10 -1.93 -11.24
CA ALA A 111 16.60 -1.29 -12.45
C ALA A 111 15.26 -0.58 -12.21
N THR A 112 14.35 -1.21 -11.47
CA THR A 112 13.04 -0.62 -11.12
C THR A 112 13.18 0.56 -10.15
N LEU A 113 14.09 0.48 -9.17
CA LEU A 113 14.42 1.57 -8.27
C LEU A 113 14.98 2.78 -9.03
N ILE A 114 15.94 2.55 -9.94
CA ILE A 114 16.53 3.60 -10.78
C ILE A 114 15.46 4.20 -11.70
N PHE A 115 14.64 3.37 -12.33
CA PHE A 115 13.57 3.80 -13.22
C PHE A 115 12.58 4.74 -12.50
N TRP A 116 12.04 4.33 -11.35
CA TRP A 116 11.08 5.18 -10.66
C TRP A 116 11.71 6.40 -10.01
N SER A 117 12.97 6.31 -9.55
CA SER A 117 13.73 7.48 -9.10
C SER A 117 13.92 8.49 -10.24
N PHE A 118 14.17 8.02 -11.46
CA PHE A 118 14.25 8.88 -12.64
C PHE A 118 12.93 9.59 -12.92
N ILE A 119 11.80 8.86 -12.91
CA ILE A 119 10.46 9.46 -13.08
C ILE A 119 10.19 10.51 -11.99
N ARG A 120 10.44 10.18 -10.72
CA ARG A 120 10.28 11.13 -9.60
C ARG A 120 11.14 12.38 -9.76
N GLY A 121 12.29 12.29 -10.39
CA GLY A 121 13.18 13.44 -10.62
C GLY A 121 12.63 14.52 -11.55
N PHE A 122 11.55 14.28 -12.29
CA PHE A 122 10.86 15.31 -13.08
C PHE A 122 9.90 16.17 -12.24
N GLN A 123 9.35 15.60 -11.16
CA GLN A 123 8.49 16.32 -10.23
C GLN A 123 8.80 15.94 -8.78
N PRO A 124 9.97 16.34 -8.25
CA PRO A 124 10.43 15.95 -6.91
C PRO A 124 9.73 16.70 -5.78
N ASP A 125 9.03 17.79 -6.09
CA ASP A 125 8.43 18.71 -5.13
C ASP A 125 7.49 17.98 -4.15
N ILE A 126 7.79 18.09 -2.86
CA ILE A 126 6.99 17.59 -1.74
C ILE A 126 5.92 18.65 -1.41
N GLN A 127 5.07 18.90 -2.39
CA GLN A 127 4.02 19.91 -2.39
C GLN A 127 2.72 19.31 -2.95
N GLY A 128 1.59 19.70 -2.37
CA GLY A 128 0.26 19.28 -2.76
C GLY A 128 -0.13 17.89 -2.26
N LEU A 129 -1.45 17.68 -2.10
CA LEU A 129 -2.04 16.46 -1.52
C LEU A 129 -1.44 16.12 -0.14
N GLU A 130 -1.33 14.84 0.19
CA GLU A 130 -0.91 14.36 1.51
C GLU A 130 0.62 14.26 1.65
N LYS A 131 1.39 14.33 0.54
CA LYS A 131 2.87 14.40 0.56
C LYS A 131 3.44 15.35 1.59
N PHE A 132 2.81 16.52 1.70
CA PHE A 132 3.21 17.59 2.61
C PHE A 132 3.14 17.13 4.07
N MET A 133 1.99 16.61 4.48
CA MET A 133 1.77 16.00 5.80
C MET A 133 2.70 14.80 6.04
N ASP A 134 2.80 13.89 5.09
CA ASP A 134 3.62 12.68 5.23
C ASP A 134 5.09 13.01 5.50
N TYR A 135 5.61 14.03 4.82
CA TYR A 135 6.98 14.49 5.03
C TYR A 135 7.15 15.15 6.41
N GLY A 136 6.13 15.89 6.88
CA GLY A 136 6.05 16.38 8.25
C GLY A 136 6.16 15.26 9.28
N PHE A 137 5.38 14.18 9.12
CA PHE A 137 5.47 13.01 9.99
C PHE A 137 6.87 12.39 10.00
N VAL A 138 7.50 12.23 8.83
CA VAL A 138 8.88 11.73 8.73
C VAL A 138 9.85 12.63 9.50
N ASN A 139 9.78 13.95 9.34
CA ASN A 139 10.68 14.87 10.04
C ASN A 139 10.44 14.91 11.55
N SER A 140 9.17 14.85 11.98
CA SER A 140 8.84 14.75 13.40
C SER A 140 9.42 13.47 14.04
N ILE A 141 9.29 12.34 13.33
CA ILE A 141 9.87 11.07 13.78
C ILE A 141 11.40 11.13 13.80
N LEU A 142 12.05 11.81 12.85
CA LEU A 142 13.50 11.98 12.84
C LEU A 142 14.01 12.73 14.08
N ARG A 143 13.25 13.71 14.58
CA ARG A 143 13.54 14.45 15.83
C ARG A 143 13.18 13.68 17.10
N SER A 144 12.31 12.68 16.99
CA SER A 144 11.85 11.89 18.13
C SER A 144 12.94 10.96 18.67
N ARG A 145 13.06 10.90 20.01
CA ARG A 145 13.96 9.96 20.72
C ARG A 145 13.25 8.68 21.15
N TYR A 146 11.98 8.79 21.53
CA TYR A 146 11.15 7.69 22.00
C TYR A 146 9.78 7.78 21.31
N PHE A 147 9.05 6.66 21.30
CA PHE A 147 7.74 6.58 20.66
C PHE A 147 6.61 6.59 21.71
N PRO A 148 5.41 7.10 21.36
CA PRO A 148 5.01 7.64 20.06
C PRO A 148 5.66 9.01 19.74
N PRO A 149 5.79 9.37 18.46
CA PRO A 149 6.43 10.63 18.05
C PRO A 149 5.52 11.83 18.36
N ALA A 150 6.11 13.00 18.58
CA ALA A 150 5.33 14.22 18.77
C ALA A 150 4.55 14.58 17.50
N ASP A 151 3.36 15.14 17.66
CA ASP A 151 2.62 15.67 16.53
C ASP A 151 3.21 17.01 16.09
N MET A 152 3.60 17.16 14.81
CA MET A 152 4.12 18.45 14.34
C MET A 152 3.01 19.50 14.19
N TRP A 153 1.74 19.09 14.16
CA TRP A 153 0.60 19.96 13.93
C TRP A 153 -0.34 20.05 15.12
N PHE A 154 0.05 19.50 16.27
CA PHE A 154 -0.76 19.54 17.48
C PHE A 154 0.10 19.50 18.74
N ALA A 155 0.67 20.65 19.11
CA ALA A 155 1.62 20.77 20.21
C ALA A 155 1.12 20.10 21.50
N GLY A 156 2.04 19.38 22.16
CA GLY A 156 1.79 18.67 23.41
C GLY A 156 1.12 17.29 23.25
N LYS A 157 0.79 16.85 22.03
CA LYS A 157 0.27 15.50 21.76
C LYS A 157 1.20 14.71 20.85
N ALA A 158 0.93 13.42 20.75
CA ALA A 158 1.58 12.52 19.80
C ALA A 158 0.76 12.41 18.51
N ILE A 159 1.43 12.00 17.43
CA ILE A 159 0.78 11.66 16.15
C ILE A 159 -0.27 10.58 16.41
N ASN A 160 -1.55 10.91 16.20
CA ASN A 160 -2.65 9.94 16.30
C ASN A 160 -3.03 9.39 14.91
N TYR A 161 -2.06 8.72 14.29
CA TYR A 161 -2.17 8.15 12.94
C TYR A 161 -1.33 6.87 12.86
N TYR A 162 -1.58 6.01 11.86
CA TYR A 162 -0.80 4.78 11.63
C TYR A 162 0.59 5.09 11.02
N TYR A 163 1.47 5.70 11.83
CA TYR A 163 2.74 6.30 11.41
C TYR A 163 3.87 5.30 11.09
N TYR A 164 3.66 3.97 11.18
CA TYR A 164 4.76 3.01 11.10
C TYR A 164 5.46 3.01 9.74
N GLY A 165 4.73 3.29 8.65
CA GLY A 165 5.30 3.49 7.30
C GLY A 165 6.24 4.70 7.22
N HIS A 166 5.82 5.83 7.79
CA HIS A 166 6.66 7.03 7.95
C HIS A 166 7.88 6.74 8.83
N TYR A 167 7.70 5.94 9.88
CA TYR A 167 8.80 5.51 10.74
C TYR A 167 9.83 4.66 10.01
N ILE A 168 9.42 3.70 9.16
CA ILE A 168 10.36 2.93 8.32
C ILE A 168 11.19 3.86 7.44
N THR A 169 10.56 4.90 6.90
CA THR A 169 11.24 5.92 6.08
C THR A 169 12.29 6.66 6.91
N ALA A 170 11.92 7.13 8.11
CA ALA A 170 12.85 7.76 9.04
C ALA A 170 13.98 6.82 9.50
N PHE A 171 13.68 5.53 9.70
CA PHE A 171 14.67 4.50 10.02
C PHE A 171 15.69 4.35 8.89
N LEU A 172 15.25 4.27 7.64
CA LEU A 172 16.14 4.16 6.48
C LEU A 172 16.93 5.46 6.24
N ILE A 173 16.36 6.63 6.53
CA ILE A 173 17.06 7.91 6.54
C ILE A 173 18.20 7.90 7.56
N LYS A 174 17.95 7.50 8.81
CA LYS A 174 19.00 7.40 9.84
C LYS A 174 20.03 6.32 9.53
N LEU A 175 19.64 5.21 8.90
CA LEU A 175 20.57 4.16 8.48
C LEU A 175 21.51 4.65 7.38
N THR A 176 20.96 5.30 6.35
CA THR A 176 21.71 5.68 5.15
C THR A 176 22.37 7.05 5.27
N GLN A 177 21.94 7.90 6.20
CA GLN A 177 22.38 9.29 6.39
C GLN A 177 22.19 10.14 5.11
N ILE A 178 21.06 9.94 4.44
CA ILE A 178 20.61 10.74 3.29
C ILE A 178 19.56 11.75 3.79
N SER A 179 19.65 13.01 3.35
CA SER A 179 18.67 14.05 3.71
C SER A 179 17.23 13.59 3.45
N SER A 180 16.32 13.88 4.39
CA SER A 180 14.90 13.55 4.25
C SER A 180 14.31 14.10 2.95
N ALA A 181 14.72 15.30 2.54
CA ALA A 181 14.26 15.98 1.32
C ALA A 181 14.56 15.18 0.03
N VAL A 182 15.57 14.31 0.04
CA VAL A 182 15.89 13.41 -1.07
C VAL A 182 15.34 12.02 -0.82
N ALA A 183 15.48 11.52 0.41
CA ALA A 183 15.09 10.18 0.80
C ALA A 183 13.59 9.92 0.69
N TYR A 184 12.73 10.95 0.84
CA TYR A 184 11.29 10.82 0.62
C TYR A 184 10.99 10.31 -0.80
N ASN A 185 11.59 10.92 -1.82
CA ASN A 185 11.44 10.49 -3.22
C ASN A 185 12.06 9.11 -3.48
N LEU A 186 13.19 8.78 -2.83
CA LEU A 186 13.81 7.45 -2.90
C LEU A 186 12.95 6.38 -2.24
N MET A 187 12.25 6.72 -1.17
CA MET A 187 11.32 5.80 -0.50
C MET A 187 10.13 5.48 -1.40
N ILE A 188 9.53 6.48 -2.07
CA ILE A 188 8.48 6.23 -3.06
C ILE A 188 8.99 5.30 -4.19
N ALA A 189 10.20 5.54 -4.70
CA ALA A 189 10.83 4.65 -5.68
C ALA A 189 11.13 3.24 -5.14
N THR A 190 11.44 3.12 -3.85
CA THR A 190 11.65 1.85 -3.17
C THR A 190 10.36 1.06 -3.03
N LEU A 191 9.26 1.72 -2.66
CA LEU A 191 7.94 1.11 -2.61
C LEU A 191 7.48 0.63 -4.00
N PHE A 192 7.75 1.40 -5.05
CA PHE A 192 7.51 0.97 -6.43
C PHE A 192 8.36 -0.27 -6.80
N ALA A 193 9.66 -0.25 -6.48
CA ALA A 193 10.57 -1.37 -6.76
C ALA A 193 10.17 -2.64 -6.00
N PHE A 194 9.74 -2.54 -4.74
CA PHE A 194 9.19 -3.66 -3.99
C PHE A 194 7.87 -4.16 -4.57
N CYS A 195 6.95 -3.26 -4.89
CA CYS A 195 5.68 -3.59 -5.52
C CYS A 195 5.88 -4.41 -6.80
N PHE A 196 6.80 -3.99 -7.67
CA PHE A 196 7.13 -4.69 -8.90
C PHE A 196 7.82 -6.05 -8.63
N SER A 197 8.93 -6.04 -7.90
CA SER A 197 9.81 -7.20 -7.75
C SER A 197 9.20 -8.32 -6.89
N LEU A 198 8.50 -7.98 -5.80
CA LEU A 198 7.86 -8.98 -4.94
C LEU A 198 6.65 -9.62 -5.65
N THR A 199 5.88 -8.83 -6.41
CA THR A 199 4.82 -9.36 -7.27
C THR A 199 5.39 -10.31 -8.33
N PHE A 200 6.50 -9.92 -8.96
CA PHE A 200 7.20 -10.78 -9.92
C PHE A 200 7.56 -12.14 -9.29
N SER A 201 8.25 -12.14 -8.14
CA SER A 201 8.67 -13.38 -7.49
C SER A 201 7.49 -14.23 -7.01
N LEU A 202 6.44 -13.62 -6.44
CA LEU A 202 5.23 -14.34 -6.00
C LEU A 202 4.55 -15.06 -7.16
N THR A 203 4.25 -14.35 -8.26
CA THR A 203 3.56 -14.93 -9.41
C THR A 203 4.45 -15.91 -10.19
N ALA A 204 5.76 -15.64 -10.29
CA ALA A 204 6.71 -16.60 -10.84
C ALA A 204 6.70 -17.91 -10.04
N ASN A 205 6.72 -17.85 -8.71
CA ASN A 205 6.66 -19.03 -7.86
C ASN A 205 5.32 -19.79 -8.01
N LEU A 206 4.18 -19.10 -8.15
CA LEU A 206 2.89 -19.74 -8.46
C LEU A 206 2.96 -20.60 -9.74
N VAL A 207 3.55 -20.05 -10.82
CA VAL A 207 3.70 -20.79 -12.09
C VAL A 207 4.75 -21.89 -12.00
N TYR A 208 5.86 -21.67 -11.27
CA TYR A 208 6.87 -22.70 -11.02
C TYR A 208 6.24 -23.91 -10.33
N PHE A 209 5.43 -23.70 -9.28
CA PHE A 209 4.72 -24.79 -8.61
C PHE A 209 3.65 -25.43 -9.49
N PHE A 210 2.98 -24.68 -10.36
CA PHE A 210 2.08 -25.27 -11.35
C PHE A 210 2.83 -26.28 -12.23
N GLN A 211 4.00 -25.92 -12.76
CA GLN A 211 4.81 -26.84 -13.55
C GLN A 211 5.29 -28.02 -12.73
N LYS A 212 5.76 -27.79 -11.50
CA LYS A 212 6.25 -28.85 -10.60
C LYS A 212 5.18 -29.89 -10.25
N PHE A 213 3.95 -29.47 -9.98
CA PHE A 213 2.86 -30.39 -9.68
C PHE A 213 2.26 -31.04 -10.94
N SER A 214 2.34 -30.39 -12.10
CA SER A 214 1.84 -30.96 -13.37
C SER A 214 2.84 -31.90 -14.06
N LYS A 215 4.14 -31.61 -13.92
CA LYS A 215 5.25 -32.31 -14.56
C LYS A 215 6.34 -32.59 -13.51
N PRO A 216 6.39 -33.81 -12.94
CA PRO A 216 7.32 -34.15 -11.88
C PRO A 216 8.79 -34.07 -12.30
N ASN A 217 9.11 -34.32 -13.57
CA ASN A 217 10.49 -34.28 -14.08
C ASN A 217 11.01 -32.83 -14.20
N PRO A 218 12.04 -32.41 -13.43
CA PRO A 218 12.59 -31.05 -13.48
C PRO A 218 13.14 -30.64 -14.85
N ALA A 219 13.67 -31.59 -15.64
CA ALA A 219 14.19 -31.30 -16.98
C ALA A 219 13.10 -30.81 -17.97
N SER A 220 11.83 -31.01 -17.64
CA SER A 220 10.68 -30.58 -18.44
C SER A 220 10.15 -29.18 -18.06
N HIS A 221 10.73 -28.54 -17.04
CA HIS A 221 10.33 -27.20 -16.59
C HIS A 221 10.87 -26.14 -17.54
N ASN A 222 10.01 -25.20 -17.89
CA ASN A 222 10.36 -24.09 -18.78
C ASN A 222 10.22 -22.78 -18.01
N PHE A 223 11.34 -22.06 -17.87
CA PHE A 223 11.37 -20.84 -17.08
C PHE A 223 10.81 -19.61 -17.81
N ARG A 224 10.69 -19.66 -19.15
CA ARG A 224 10.08 -18.56 -19.95
C ARG A 224 8.64 -18.21 -19.50
N PRO A 225 7.69 -19.17 -19.38
CA PRO A 225 6.37 -18.88 -18.86
C PRO A 225 6.36 -18.46 -17.37
N VAL A 226 7.35 -18.88 -16.57
CA VAL A 226 7.51 -18.43 -15.19
C VAL A 226 7.81 -16.93 -15.15
N ILE A 227 8.81 -16.49 -15.92
CA ILE A 227 9.16 -15.07 -16.08
C ILE A 227 8.00 -14.28 -16.65
N ALA A 228 7.34 -14.77 -17.71
CA ALA A 228 6.25 -14.07 -18.36
C ALA A 228 5.06 -13.80 -17.42
N ALA A 229 4.67 -14.78 -16.60
CA ALA A 229 3.60 -14.58 -15.62
C ALA A 229 3.99 -13.56 -14.55
N GLY A 230 5.22 -13.67 -14.03
CA GLY A 230 5.78 -12.72 -13.07
C GLY A 230 5.74 -11.29 -13.61
N LEU A 231 6.21 -11.06 -14.85
CA LEU A 231 6.24 -9.74 -15.47
C LEU A 231 4.83 -9.19 -15.75
N ILE A 232 3.90 -10.02 -16.23
CA ILE A 232 2.50 -9.59 -16.47
C ILE A 232 1.88 -9.06 -15.18
N SER A 233 2.00 -9.82 -14.08
CA SER A 233 1.46 -9.38 -12.79
C SER A 233 2.19 -8.19 -12.21
N ALA A 234 3.53 -8.16 -12.29
CA ALA A 234 4.33 -7.04 -11.79
C ALA A 234 3.94 -5.72 -12.47
N LEU A 235 3.83 -5.73 -13.81
CA LEU A 235 3.38 -4.58 -14.60
C LEU A 235 1.96 -4.14 -14.22
N LEU A 236 1.03 -5.09 -14.06
CA LEU A 236 -0.36 -4.75 -13.72
C LEU A 236 -0.48 -4.16 -12.31
N VAL A 237 0.19 -4.72 -11.31
CA VAL A 237 0.14 -4.17 -9.94
C VAL A 237 0.79 -2.79 -9.91
N SER A 238 1.97 -2.60 -10.51
CA SER A 238 2.74 -1.37 -10.36
C SER A 238 2.27 -0.23 -11.27
N LEU A 239 1.80 -0.55 -12.48
CA LEU A 239 1.50 0.42 -13.54
C LEU A 239 0.08 0.31 -14.09
N GLY A 240 -0.57 -0.84 -13.95
CA GLY A 240 -1.93 -1.05 -14.44
C GLY A 240 -2.98 -0.21 -13.69
N ALA A 241 -4.14 -0.05 -14.34
CA ALA A 241 -5.34 0.55 -13.78
C ALA A 241 -6.57 -0.31 -14.09
N ASN A 242 -7.77 0.23 -13.87
CA ASN A 242 -9.03 -0.34 -14.32
C ASN A 242 -9.34 -0.01 -15.80
N LEU A 243 -10.52 -0.38 -16.33
CA LEU A 243 -10.87 -0.12 -17.74
C LEU A 243 -11.32 1.33 -18.01
N HIS A 244 -11.42 2.19 -16.98
CA HIS A 244 -11.88 3.58 -17.12
C HIS A 244 -11.09 4.38 -18.16
N PRO A 245 -9.73 4.37 -18.16
CA PRO A 245 -8.96 5.12 -19.16
C PRO A 245 -9.22 4.63 -20.57
N GLY A 246 -9.25 3.31 -20.79
CA GLY A 246 -9.51 2.73 -22.10
C GLY A 246 -10.91 3.05 -22.63
N TYR A 247 -11.93 2.89 -21.79
CA TYR A 247 -13.32 3.14 -22.16
C TYR A 247 -13.58 4.62 -22.46
N TYR A 248 -13.13 5.54 -21.61
CA TYR A 248 -13.41 6.96 -21.80
C TYR A 248 -12.57 7.58 -22.92
N ASN A 249 -11.33 7.12 -23.14
CA ASN A 249 -10.59 7.55 -24.32
C ASN A 249 -11.23 7.05 -25.61
N PHE A 250 -11.76 5.82 -25.64
CA PHE A 250 -12.54 5.34 -26.78
C PHE A 250 -13.80 6.20 -26.99
N LYS A 251 -14.55 6.47 -25.92
CA LYS A 251 -15.74 7.34 -25.96
C LYS A 251 -15.41 8.75 -26.51
N MET A 252 -14.33 9.37 -26.03
CA MET A 252 -13.96 10.73 -26.42
C MET A 252 -13.33 10.80 -27.81
N LYS A 253 -12.35 9.95 -28.11
CA LYS A 253 -11.57 10.03 -29.36
C LYS A 253 -12.22 9.32 -30.54
N VAL A 254 -12.98 8.24 -30.30
CA VAL A 254 -13.58 7.42 -31.38
C VAL A 254 -15.06 7.73 -31.55
N LEU A 255 -15.82 7.79 -30.45
CA LEU A 255 -17.26 8.09 -30.52
C LEU A 255 -17.58 9.60 -30.54
N ASN A 256 -16.56 10.45 -30.39
CA ASN A 256 -16.68 11.91 -30.28
C ASN A 256 -17.73 12.34 -29.23
N LYS A 257 -17.75 11.66 -28.08
CA LYS A 257 -18.65 11.97 -26.95
C LYS A 257 -17.82 12.43 -25.74
N PRO A 258 -18.16 13.56 -25.12
CA PRO A 258 -17.36 14.10 -24.03
C PRO A 258 -17.45 13.25 -22.76
N TYR A 259 -16.52 13.52 -21.84
CA TYR A 259 -16.63 13.15 -20.43
C TYR A 259 -17.87 13.79 -19.78
N CYS A 260 -18.24 13.36 -18.57
CA CYS A 260 -19.44 13.87 -17.91
C CYS A 260 -19.42 15.38 -17.63
N ASN A 261 -18.24 15.99 -17.55
CA ASN A 261 -18.05 17.44 -17.37
C ASN A 261 -17.95 18.22 -18.71
N GLY A 262 -18.23 17.58 -19.85
CA GLY A 262 -18.11 18.20 -21.18
C GLY A 262 -16.70 18.19 -21.79
N SER A 263 -15.68 17.72 -21.07
CA SER A 263 -14.30 17.63 -21.57
C SER A 263 -14.14 16.56 -22.66
N TYR A 264 -13.31 16.84 -23.66
CA TYR A 264 -12.82 15.85 -24.64
C TYR A 264 -11.41 15.34 -24.31
N ASN A 265 -10.82 15.84 -23.22
CA ASN A 265 -9.51 15.44 -22.73
C ASN A 265 -9.65 14.61 -21.46
N TYR A 266 -8.87 13.53 -21.39
CA TYR A 266 -8.84 12.63 -20.25
C TYR A 266 -7.95 13.18 -19.13
N TRP A 267 -8.48 13.24 -17.91
CA TRP A 267 -7.70 13.61 -16.73
C TRP A 267 -7.44 12.38 -15.86
N TYR A 268 -6.17 12.09 -15.56
CA TYR A 268 -5.78 10.83 -14.91
C TYR A 268 -6.45 10.54 -13.55
N PRO A 269 -6.80 11.53 -12.70
CA PRO A 269 -7.56 11.33 -11.47
C PRO A 269 -8.96 10.76 -11.70
N ASP A 270 -9.57 10.97 -12.86
CA ASP A 270 -10.93 10.50 -13.15
C ASP A 270 -11.06 8.96 -13.01
N ALA A 271 -9.97 8.21 -13.22
CA ALA A 271 -9.92 6.76 -13.03
C ALA A 271 -10.17 6.27 -11.59
N THR A 272 -10.10 7.19 -10.62
CA THR A 272 -10.22 6.91 -9.18
C THR A 272 -11.42 7.62 -8.53
N ARG A 273 -12.05 8.55 -9.27
CA ARG A 273 -13.23 9.33 -8.89
C ARG A 273 -14.31 9.15 -9.95
N TYR A 274 -14.75 7.91 -10.11
CA TYR A 274 -15.76 7.53 -11.10
C TYR A 274 -17.17 7.35 -10.52
N ILE A 275 -17.32 6.49 -9.52
CA ILE A 275 -18.60 6.23 -8.84
C ILE A 275 -19.02 7.50 -8.08
N GLY A 276 -20.19 8.02 -8.42
CA GLY A 276 -20.72 9.27 -7.88
C GLY A 276 -20.38 10.53 -8.67
N TYR A 277 -19.45 10.43 -9.62
CA TYR A 277 -18.96 11.58 -10.40
C TYR A 277 -19.43 11.54 -11.86
N CYS A 278 -19.68 10.35 -12.41
CA CYS A 278 -20.11 10.21 -13.79
C CYS A 278 -21.11 9.03 -13.94
N PRO A 279 -22.43 9.29 -13.91
CA PRO A 279 -23.07 10.60 -13.69
C PRO A 279 -22.87 11.12 -12.26
N GLU A 280 -22.96 12.44 -12.08
CA GLU A 280 -22.84 13.06 -10.77
C GLU A 280 -24.05 12.75 -9.90
N VAL A 281 -23.81 12.18 -8.73
CA VAL A 281 -24.80 11.92 -7.69
C VAL A 281 -24.20 12.22 -6.32
N GLU A 282 -25.06 12.26 -5.29
CA GLU A 282 -24.66 12.59 -3.93
C GLU A 282 -23.67 11.59 -3.29
N ASP A 283 -23.75 10.30 -3.64
CA ASP A 283 -22.84 9.26 -3.11
C ASP A 283 -21.53 9.24 -3.91
N LYS A 284 -20.55 10.03 -3.48
CA LYS A 284 -19.22 10.10 -4.10
C LYS A 284 -18.26 9.15 -3.41
N THR A 285 -17.57 8.32 -4.19
CA THR A 285 -16.59 7.35 -3.64
C THR A 285 -15.23 7.45 -4.30
N ILE A 286 -14.22 6.91 -3.61
CA ILE A 286 -12.83 6.86 -4.06
C ILE A 286 -12.42 5.39 -4.21
N HIS A 287 -11.72 5.04 -5.29
CA HIS A 287 -11.23 3.69 -5.56
C HIS A 287 -9.83 3.75 -6.21
N GLU A 288 -8.84 4.12 -5.41
CA GLU A 288 -7.47 4.18 -5.90
C GLU A 288 -6.87 2.78 -6.10
N PHE A 289 -5.77 2.75 -6.84
CA PHE A 289 -4.97 1.56 -7.13
C PHE A 289 -3.48 1.96 -7.13
N PRO A 290 -2.53 1.02 -6.98
CA PRO A 290 -1.13 1.37 -6.72
C PRO A 290 -0.50 2.30 -7.75
N SER A 291 -0.81 2.12 -9.04
CA SER A 291 -0.32 3.01 -10.10
C SER A 291 -0.72 4.48 -9.87
N TYR A 292 -1.95 4.77 -9.41
CA TYR A 292 -2.35 6.13 -9.05
C TYR A 292 -1.50 6.68 -7.89
N SER A 293 -1.34 5.90 -6.81
CA SER A 293 -0.60 6.32 -5.63
C SER A 293 0.89 6.59 -5.92
N PHE A 294 1.53 5.80 -6.78
CA PHE A 294 2.92 6.06 -7.18
C PHE A 294 3.07 7.32 -8.03
N ILE A 295 2.03 7.68 -8.81
CA ILE A 295 2.04 8.90 -9.62
C ILE A 295 1.95 10.12 -8.72
N VAL A 296 0.98 10.18 -7.80
CA VAL A 296 0.83 11.31 -6.87
C VAL A 296 1.94 11.39 -5.83
N ALA A 297 2.54 10.23 -5.53
CA ALA A 297 3.71 10.05 -4.67
C ALA A 297 3.48 10.43 -3.20
N ASP A 298 2.25 10.30 -2.71
CA ASP A 298 1.95 10.34 -1.27
C ASP A 298 2.54 9.08 -0.60
N LEU A 299 3.22 9.25 0.53
CA LEU A 299 3.80 8.17 1.34
C LEU A 299 2.74 7.60 2.31
N HIS A 300 1.49 7.63 1.88
CA HIS A 300 0.34 7.24 2.68
C HIS A 300 0.45 5.78 3.14
N GLY A 301 -0.24 5.45 4.23
CA GLY A 301 -0.08 4.15 4.88
C GLY A 301 -0.34 2.95 3.96
N HIS A 302 -1.34 3.02 3.08
CA HIS A 302 -1.66 1.92 2.17
C HIS A 302 -0.60 1.69 1.08
N VAL A 303 0.18 2.73 0.72
CA VAL A 303 1.32 2.63 -0.21
C VAL A 303 2.52 2.03 0.52
N SER A 304 2.77 2.52 1.73
CA SER A 304 3.84 2.05 2.61
C SER A 304 3.67 0.59 3.02
N ASP A 305 2.44 0.06 3.07
CA ASP A 305 2.17 -1.34 3.47
C ASP A 305 2.34 -2.37 2.34
N ILE A 306 2.42 -1.94 1.07
CA ILE A 306 2.52 -2.85 -0.10
C ILE A 306 3.60 -3.95 0.05
N PRO A 307 4.83 -3.64 0.50
CA PRO A 307 5.86 -4.68 0.65
C PRO A 307 5.47 -5.75 1.69
N PHE A 308 4.79 -5.36 2.77
CA PHE A 308 4.33 -6.27 3.84
C PHE A 308 3.15 -7.11 3.38
N VAL A 309 2.21 -6.50 2.67
CA VAL A 309 1.11 -7.17 1.98
C VAL A 309 1.61 -8.28 1.04
N LEU A 310 2.54 -7.96 0.13
CA LEU A 310 3.04 -8.95 -0.83
C LEU A 310 3.84 -10.06 -0.14
N THR A 311 4.57 -9.71 0.92
CA THR A 311 5.27 -10.69 1.77
C THR A 311 4.27 -11.60 2.50
N PHE A 312 3.17 -11.05 3.01
CA PHE A 312 2.10 -11.81 3.66
C PHE A 312 1.49 -12.82 2.70
N LEU A 313 1.14 -12.40 1.49
CA LEU A 313 0.60 -13.29 0.46
C LEU A 313 1.60 -14.42 0.10
N ALA A 314 2.88 -14.09 -0.02
CA ALA A 314 3.92 -15.09 -0.29
C ALA A 314 4.06 -16.10 0.86
N VAL A 315 4.08 -15.66 2.11
CA VAL A 315 4.13 -16.55 3.29
C VAL A 315 2.87 -17.41 3.36
N ALA A 316 1.69 -16.84 3.12
CA ALA A 316 0.42 -17.57 3.08
C ALA A 316 0.43 -18.66 1.99
N PHE A 317 1.01 -18.39 0.81
CA PHE A 317 1.15 -19.38 -0.25
C PHE A 317 2.06 -20.56 0.17
N THR A 318 3.11 -20.33 0.99
CA THR A 318 3.97 -21.42 1.49
C THR A 318 3.21 -22.47 2.31
N LEU A 319 2.12 -22.08 2.99
CA LEU A 319 1.25 -23.03 3.69
C LEU A 319 0.69 -24.06 2.71
N LEU A 320 0.11 -23.58 1.61
CA LEU A 320 -0.56 -24.42 0.64
C LEU A 320 0.42 -25.37 -0.05
N ILE A 321 1.66 -24.93 -0.30
CA ILE A 321 2.74 -25.80 -0.82
C ILE A 321 3.03 -26.96 0.15
N LYS A 322 3.23 -26.66 1.45
CA LYS A 322 3.50 -27.67 2.48
C LYS A 322 2.32 -28.63 2.66
N ILE A 323 1.08 -28.12 2.53
CA ILE A 323 -0.15 -28.91 2.53
C ILE A 323 -0.15 -29.87 1.34
N GLY A 324 0.19 -29.39 0.13
CA GLY A 324 0.28 -30.21 -1.08
C GLY A 324 1.28 -31.36 -0.96
N LYS A 325 2.36 -31.15 -0.20
CA LYS A 325 3.35 -32.19 0.14
C LYS A 325 2.91 -33.15 1.25
N LYS A 326 1.72 -32.96 1.85
CA LYS A 326 1.18 -33.71 3.00
C LYS A 326 2.09 -33.69 4.24
N THR A 327 2.82 -32.60 4.45
CA THR A 327 3.87 -32.52 5.49
C THR A 327 3.42 -31.85 6.80
N ILE A 328 2.12 -31.60 6.99
CA ILE A 328 1.64 -30.66 8.01
C ILE A 328 0.81 -31.30 9.14
N SER A 329 1.14 -30.90 10.37
CA SER A 329 0.28 -30.90 11.55
C SER A 329 -0.03 -29.44 11.98
N PRO A 330 -1.09 -29.17 12.75
CA PRO A 330 -1.40 -27.82 13.24
C PRO A 330 -0.23 -27.14 13.94
N CYS A 331 0.50 -27.85 14.83
CA CYS A 331 1.69 -27.30 15.50
C CYS A 331 2.79 -26.86 14.52
N ARG A 332 3.00 -27.60 13.42
CA ARG A 332 3.97 -27.21 12.39
C ARG A 332 3.52 -25.98 11.61
N VAL A 333 2.21 -25.81 11.38
CA VAL A 333 1.68 -24.59 10.76
C VAL A 333 2.01 -23.37 11.61
N LEU A 334 1.71 -23.44 12.91
CA LEU A 334 1.98 -22.34 13.84
C LEU A 334 3.46 -21.99 13.88
N ALA A 335 4.33 -22.99 14.02
CA ALA A 335 5.77 -22.78 14.05
C ALA A 335 6.33 -22.22 12.73
N SER A 336 5.84 -22.69 11.58
CA SER A 336 6.39 -22.30 10.29
C SER A 336 5.79 -21.02 9.68
N HIS A 337 4.69 -20.52 10.24
CA HIS A 337 4.00 -19.29 9.80
C HIS A 337 3.91 -18.24 10.93
N PHE A 338 4.74 -18.37 11.96
CA PHE A 338 4.92 -17.35 13.00
C PHE A 338 5.21 -15.92 12.48
N PRO A 339 5.80 -15.71 11.28
CA PRO A 339 5.88 -14.36 10.70
C PRO A 339 4.54 -13.69 10.40
N LEU A 340 3.44 -14.45 10.19
CA LEU A 340 2.13 -13.87 9.84
C LEU A 340 1.54 -13.00 10.96
N PRO A 341 1.50 -13.43 12.24
CA PRO A 341 1.12 -12.54 13.34
C PRO A 341 1.87 -11.21 13.36
N ILE A 342 3.19 -11.23 13.16
CA ILE A 342 4.01 -10.01 13.15
C ILE A 342 3.65 -9.12 11.96
N LEU A 343 3.52 -9.71 10.75
CA LEU A 343 3.10 -8.98 9.55
C LEU A 343 1.73 -8.34 9.71
N LEU A 344 0.76 -9.02 10.36
CA LEU A 344 -0.53 -8.42 10.69
C LEU A 344 -0.37 -7.24 11.65
N SER A 345 0.44 -7.37 12.70
CA SER A 345 0.72 -6.25 13.62
C SER A 345 1.33 -5.04 12.89
N ILE A 346 2.28 -5.27 11.99
CA ILE A 346 2.86 -4.20 11.15
C ILE A 346 1.79 -3.59 10.24
N ALA A 347 0.97 -4.43 9.59
CA ALA A 347 -0.12 -3.96 8.74
C ALA A 347 -1.07 -3.06 9.53
N PHE A 348 -1.42 -3.39 10.78
CA PHE A 348 -2.25 -2.51 11.60
C PHE A 348 -1.60 -1.14 11.85
N MET A 349 -0.31 -1.13 12.21
CA MET A 349 0.41 0.11 12.54
C MET A 349 0.78 0.94 11.30
N THR A 350 0.69 0.37 10.10
CA THR A 350 1.03 1.01 8.81
C THR A 350 -0.20 1.37 7.99
N ASN A 351 -1.25 0.53 8.00
CA ASN A 351 -2.55 0.78 7.40
C ASN A 351 -3.60 -0.12 8.08
N GLN A 352 -4.31 0.42 9.06
CA GLN A 352 -5.18 -0.35 9.97
C GLN A 352 -6.18 -1.30 9.27
N TRP A 353 -6.68 -0.95 8.09
CA TRP A 353 -7.61 -1.76 7.30
C TRP A 353 -7.01 -3.07 6.77
N ASP A 354 -5.69 -3.13 6.61
CA ASP A 354 -5.02 -4.30 6.05
C ASP A 354 -5.02 -5.45 7.08
N TYR A 355 -5.10 -5.17 8.38
CA TYR A 355 -5.22 -6.20 9.41
C TYR A 355 -6.44 -7.13 9.19
N PRO A 356 -7.71 -6.64 9.15
CA PRO A 356 -8.86 -7.50 8.91
C PRO A 356 -8.89 -8.09 7.49
N ILE A 357 -8.40 -7.37 6.48
CA ILE A 357 -8.35 -7.86 5.09
C ILE A 357 -7.46 -9.10 5.00
N TYR A 358 -6.22 -9.02 5.49
CA TYR A 358 -5.26 -10.11 5.39
C TYR A 358 -5.55 -11.24 6.39
N LEU A 359 -6.23 -10.95 7.51
CA LEU A 359 -6.80 -11.99 8.36
C LEU A 359 -7.87 -12.81 7.62
N MET A 360 -8.74 -12.16 6.81
CA MET A 360 -9.71 -12.86 5.96
C MET A 360 -8.99 -13.72 4.90
N VAL A 361 -7.99 -13.18 4.20
CA VAL A 361 -7.20 -13.93 3.21
C VAL A 361 -6.54 -15.16 3.85
N TRP A 362 -5.99 -15.01 5.05
CA TRP A 362 -5.41 -16.12 5.81
C TRP A 362 -6.44 -17.16 6.22
N GLY A 363 -7.59 -16.73 6.74
CA GLY A 363 -8.70 -17.62 7.07
C GLY A 363 -9.20 -18.42 5.87
N LEU A 364 -9.37 -17.78 4.71
CA LEU A 364 -9.74 -18.44 3.47
C LEU A 364 -8.65 -19.41 2.98
N THR A 365 -7.38 -19.05 3.12
CA THR A 365 -6.24 -19.91 2.77
C THR A 365 -6.20 -21.16 3.65
N LEU A 366 -6.37 -21.01 4.96
CA LEU A 366 -6.46 -22.11 5.91
C LEU A 366 -7.65 -23.01 5.61
N LEU A 367 -8.83 -22.43 5.39
CA LEU A 367 -10.06 -23.16 5.09
C LEU A 367 -9.91 -23.99 3.82
N ALA A 368 -9.39 -23.37 2.75
CA ALA A 368 -9.16 -24.05 1.48
C ALA A 368 -8.11 -25.17 1.61
N GLY A 369 -7.00 -24.89 2.30
CA GLY A 369 -5.93 -25.86 2.54
C GLY A 369 -6.39 -27.07 3.37
N TYR A 370 -7.10 -26.84 4.47
CA TYR A 370 -7.60 -27.93 5.32
C TYR A 370 -8.77 -28.69 4.70
N SER A 371 -9.63 -28.02 3.92
CA SER A 371 -10.68 -28.70 3.16
C SER A 371 -10.08 -29.67 2.15
N PHE A 372 -8.93 -29.30 1.55
CA PHE A 372 -8.18 -30.18 0.65
C PHE A 372 -7.60 -31.41 1.36
N ILE A 373 -7.12 -31.27 2.60
CA ILE A 373 -6.56 -32.38 3.39
C ILE A 373 -7.65 -33.29 3.95
N TYR A 374 -8.58 -32.74 4.72
CA TYR A 374 -9.52 -33.55 5.50
C TYR A 374 -10.68 -34.09 4.68
N LYS A 375 -10.97 -33.45 3.52
CA LYS A 375 -12.18 -33.73 2.73
C LYS A 375 -13.48 -33.63 3.55
N ASP A 376 -13.43 -32.89 4.65
CA ASP A 376 -14.49 -32.68 5.63
C ASP A 376 -14.48 -31.20 6.00
N PHE A 377 -15.56 -30.50 5.64
CA PHE A 377 -15.68 -29.07 5.81
C PHE A 377 -15.74 -28.66 7.28
N GLN A 378 -16.42 -29.42 8.13
CA GLN A 378 -16.53 -29.09 9.56
C GLN A 378 -15.18 -29.20 10.26
N LYS A 379 -14.42 -30.27 9.97
CA LYS A 379 -13.05 -30.41 10.49
C LYS A 379 -12.13 -29.30 9.98
N ALA A 380 -12.23 -28.94 8.70
CA ALA A 380 -11.45 -27.85 8.13
C ALA A 380 -11.79 -26.49 8.76
N LEU A 381 -13.07 -26.22 8.98
CA LEU A 381 -13.54 -25.00 9.64
C LEU A 381 -13.01 -24.90 11.08
N TRP A 382 -13.11 -25.97 11.86
CA TRP A 382 -12.59 -25.99 13.23
C TRP A 382 -11.08 -25.74 13.31
N GLN A 383 -10.29 -26.33 12.40
CA GLN A 383 -8.85 -26.10 12.36
C GLN A 383 -8.52 -24.67 11.91
N THR A 384 -9.30 -24.13 10.98
CA THR A 384 -9.20 -22.73 10.54
C THR A 384 -9.44 -21.77 11.70
N ILE A 385 -10.51 -21.98 12.47
CA ILE A 385 -10.83 -21.14 13.65
C ILE A 385 -9.72 -21.22 14.69
N LYS A 386 -9.22 -22.44 15.01
CA LYS A 386 -8.15 -22.62 16.00
C LYS A 386 -6.86 -21.88 15.62
N ILE A 387 -6.41 -22.03 14.37
CA ILE A 387 -5.18 -21.39 13.90
C ILE A 387 -5.39 -19.89 13.68
N GLY A 388 -6.57 -19.48 13.18
CA GLY A 388 -6.95 -18.08 13.06
C GLY A 388 -6.92 -17.38 14.41
N LEU A 389 -7.51 -17.98 15.45
CA LEU A 389 -7.48 -17.45 16.81
C LEU A 389 -6.05 -17.35 17.34
N PHE A 390 -5.22 -18.38 17.16
CA PHE A 390 -3.80 -18.30 17.54
C PHE A 390 -3.06 -17.20 16.78
N THR A 391 -3.39 -16.98 15.51
CA THR A 391 -2.78 -15.92 14.70
C THR A 391 -3.14 -14.54 15.26
N VAL A 392 -4.40 -14.33 15.64
CA VAL A 392 -4.87 -13.10 16.29
C VAL A 392 -4.24 -12.92 17.66
N LEU A 393 -4.27 -13.94 18.52
CA LEU A 393 -3.65 -13.86 19.85
C LEU A 393 -2.15 -13.63 19.76
N GLY A 394 -1.49 -14.22 18.76
CA GLY A 394 -0.07 -14.05 18.50
C GLY A 394 0.31 -12.66 17.98
N SER A 395 -0.62 -11.88 17.41
CA SER A 395 -0.35 -10.52 16.91
C SER A 395 -0.43 -9.47 18.04
N ILE A 396 -1.23 -9.74 19.08
CA ILE A 396 -1.49 -8.82 20.20
C ILE A 396 -0.20 -8.33 20.87
N PRO A 397 0.77 -9.17 21.26
CA PRO A 397 1.99 -8.69 21.92
C PRO A 397 2.78 -7.70 21.07
N PHE A 398 2.77 -7.89 19.75
CA PHE A 398 3.56 -7.07 18.84
C PHE A 398 2.95 -5.69 18.59
N ILE A 399 1.62 -5.59 18.66
CA ILE A 399 0.86 -4.36 18.40
C ILE A 399 0.54 -3.60 19.70
N LEU A 400 0.56 -4.26 20.85
CA LEU A 400 0.14 -3.70 22.13
C LEU A 400 0.78 -2.34 22.47
N PRO A 401 2.11 -2.13 22.31
CA PRO A 401 2.72 -0.82 22.61
C PRO A 401 2.15 0.33 21.77
N PHE A 402 1.72 0.04 20.54
CA PHE A 402 1.07 1.02 19.66
C PHE A 402 -0.37 1.28 20.11
N LEU A 403 -1.15 0.21 20.36
CA LEU A 403 -2.56 0.33 20.76
C LEU A 403 -2.75 1.11 22.07
N LEU A 404 -1.83 0.97 23.02
CA LEU A 404 -1.89 1.70 24.30
C LEU A 404 -1.73 3.22 24.16
N LYS A 405 -1.35 3.71 22.97
CA LYS A 405 -1.05 5.12 22.67
C LYS A 405 -1.83 5.66 21.47
N PHE A 406 -2.72 4.86 20.90
CA PHE A 406 -3.49 5.21 19.70
C PHE A 406 -4.97 5.37 20.06
N ASP A 407 -5.53 6.54 19.76
CA ASP A 407 -6.94 6.83 19.95
C ASP A 407 -7.73 6.40 18.70
N GLN A 408 -8.77 5.59 18.88
CA GLN A 408 -9.55 5.06 17.76
C GLN A 408 -10.38 6.14 17.05
N ILE A 409 -10.23 6.21 15.73
CA ILE A 409 -10.88 7.24 14.89
C ILE A 409 -12.31 6.82 14.44
N GLY A 410 -12.62 5.52 14.37
CA GLY A 410 -13.86 5.01 13.77
C GLY A 410 -15.12 5.26 14.61
N LYS A 411 -16.21 5.71 13.97
CA LYS A 411 -17.50 6.04 14.63
C LYS A 411 -18.58 4.96 14.49
N GLY A 412 -18.18 3.71 14.24
CA GLY A 412 -19.07 2.55 14.07
C GLY A 412 -19.43 2.22 12.61
N ILE A 413 -20.33 1.26 12.40
CA ILE A 413 -20.72 0.74 11.07
C ILE A 413 -22.08 1.34 10.64
N GLY A 414 -22.21 1.72 9.37
CA GLY A 414 -23.45 2.16 8.72
C GLY A 414 -23.86 1.22 7.58
N LEU A 415 -25.16 1.22 7.24
CA LEU A 415 -25.70 0.52 6.08
C LEU A 415 -25.70 1.45 4.85
N VAL A 416 -25.35 0.90 3.69
CA VAL A 416 -25.33 1.63 2.42
C VAL A 416 -26.75 1.77 1.88
N TRP A 417 -27.15 2.99 1.48
CA TRP A 417 -28.47 3.28 0.89
C TRP A 417 -28.42 3.69 -0.59
N LYS A 418 -27.23 4.01 -1.11
CA LYS A 418 -26.98 4.29 -2.53
C LYS A 418 -25.89 3.35 -3.01
N HIS A 419 -26.16 2.65 -4.12
CA HIS A 419 -25.26 1.63 -4.66
C HIS A 419 -24.60 2.10 -5.94
N SER A 420 -23.43 1.54 -6.22
CA SER A 420 -22.73 1.79 -7.48
C SER A 420 -23.56 1.29 -8.66
N LEU A 421 -23.56 2.03 -9.77
CA LEU A 421 -24.26 1.58 -10.97
C LEU A 421 -23.57 0.32 -11.53
N PRO A 422 -24.31 -0.68 -12.04
CA PRO A 422 -23.70 -1.92 -12.53
C PRO A 422 -22.61 -1.72 -13.59
N HIS A 423 -22.80 -0.75 -14.50
CA HIS A 423 -21.80 -0.45 -15.52
C HIS A 423 -20.53 0.20 -14.94
N GLN A 424 -20.63 0.96 -13.84
CA GLN A 424 -19.46 1.52 -13.16
C GLN A 424 -18.62 0.39 -12.57
N LEU A 425 -19.26 -0.56 -11.89
CA LEU A 425 -18.58 -1.75 -11.36
C LEU A 425 -17.96 -2.60 -12.49
N LEU A 426 -18.62 -2.73 -13.64
CA LEU A 426 -18.06 -3.45 -14.80
C LEU A 426 -16.86 -2.74 -15.41
N ILE A 427 -16.84 -1.41 -15.46
CA ILE A 427 -15.68 -0.65 -15.94
C ILE A 427 -14.51 -0.76 -14.94
N LEU A 428 -14.80 -0.72 -13.64
CA LEU A 428 -13.75 -0.81 -12.62
C LEU A 428 -13.19 -2.24 -12.46
N TRP A 429 -14.06 -3.24 -12.44
CA TRP A 429 -13.73 -4.61 -12.01
C TRP A 429 -14.04 -5.69 -13.05
N GLY A 430 -14.68 -5.33 -14.17
CA GLY A 430 -15.10 -6.30 -15.19
C GLY A 430 -13.94 -7.04 -15.85
N ALA A 431 -12.78 -6.41 -16.04
CA ALA A 431 -11.59 -7.10 -16.53
C ALA A 431 -11.08 -8.16 -15.54
N PRO A 432 -10.75 -7.83 -14.27
CA PRO A 432 -10.42 -8.84 -13.27
C PRO A 432 -11.44 -9.97 -13.14
N TRP A 433 -12.75 -9.64 -13.10
CA TRP A 433 -13.80 -10.64 -13.07
C TRP A 433 -13.84 -11.50 -14.33
N PHE A 434 -13.61 -10.94 -15.51
CA PHE A 434 -13.53 -11.73 -16.75
C PHE A 434 -12.40 -12.76 -16.69
N PHE A 435 -11.20 -12.39 -16.24
CA PHE A 435 -10.10 -13.34 -16.04
C PHE A 435 -10.47 -14.44 -15.04
N GLY A 436 -11.02 -14.08 -13.88
CA GLY A 436 -11.40 -15.05 -12.85
C GLY A 436 -12.55 -15.97 -13.26
N ILE A 437 -13.61 -15.44 -13.89
CA ILE A 437 -14.77 -16.22 -14.35
C ILE A 437 -14.37 -17.17 -15.47
N THR A 438 -13.59 -16.71 -16.47
CA THR A 438 -13.11 -17.59 -17.54
C THR A 438 -12.21 -18.71 -17.00
N TYR A 439 -11.45 -18.42 -15.94
CA TYR A 439 -10.65 -19.41 -15.23
C TYR A 439 -11.50 -20.40 -14.40
N LEU A 440 -12.54 -19.93 -13.71
CA LEU A 440 -13.53 -20.80 -13.04
C LEU A 440 -14.22 -21.74 -14.03
N ILE A 441 -14.64 -21.21 -15.18
CA ILE A 441 -15.22 -22.01 -16.27
C ILE A 441 -14.21 -23.08 -16.72
N PHE A 442 -12.93 -22.72 -16.91
CA PHE A 442 -11.88 -23.68 -17.28
C PHE A 442 -11.73 -24.82 -16.27
N LEU A 443 -11.72 -24.52 -14.98
CA LEU A 443 -11.59 -25.53 -13.91
C LEU A 443 -12.82 -26.43 -13.81
N PHE A 444 -14.04 -25.89 -13.95
CA PHE A 444 -15.29 -26.58 -13.60
C PHE A 444 -16.24 -26.92 -14.77
N LYS A 445 -15.80 -26.78 -16.04
CA LYS A 445 -16.66 -26.93 -17.24
C LYS A 445 -17.46 -28.25 -17.38
N LYS A 446 -17.02 -29.42 -16.85
CA LYS A 446 -17.79 -30.68 -16.87
C LYS A 446 -19.05 -30.55 -16.01
N ARG A 447 -18.92 -29.96 -14.82
CA ARG A 447 -20.06 -29.72 -13.92
C ARG A 447 -21.03 -28.68 -14.48
N ILE A 448 -20.54 -27.65 -15.17
CA ILE A 448 -21.40 -26.68 -15.87
C ILE A 448 -22.25 -27.38 -16.95
N LYS A 449 -21.64 -28.29 -17.73
CA LYS A 449 -22.36 -29.08 -18.75
C LYS A 449 -23.37 -30.07 -18.18
N THR A 450 -23.15 -30.62 -16.99
CA THR A 450 -24.06 -31.60 -16.36
C THR A 450 -25.08 -30.97 -15.41
N GLY A 451 -24.81 -29.79 -14.85
CA GLY A 451 -25.66 -29.12 -13.85
C GLY A 451 -26.61 -28.07 -14.42
N LEU A 452 -26.24 -27.37 -15.49
CA LEU A 452 -27.17 -26.54 -16.26
C LEU A 452 -27.78 -27.43 -17.33
N LYS A 453 -28.92 -28.07 -17.03
CA LYS A 453 -29.78 -28.58 -18.10
C LYS A 453 -30.02 -27.42 -19.06
N LYS A 454 -29.54 -27.53 -20.30
CA LYS A 454 -29.70 -26.51 -21.36
C LYS A 454 -31.14 -25.99 -21.40
N GLU A 455 -32.10 -26.86 -21.11
CA GLU A 455 -33.53 -26.57 -21.00
C GLU A 455 -33.88 -25.52 -19.95
N SER A 456 -33.24 -25.53 -18.78
CA SER A 456 -33.57 -24.62 -17.67
C SER A 456 -33.04 -23.20 -17.92
N PHE A 457 -31.88 -23.09 -18.58
CA PHE A 457 -31.32 -21.80 -19.01
C PHE A 457 -32.08 -21.20 -20.21
N VAL A 458 -32.48 -22.05 -21.17
CA VAL A 458 -33.31 -21.62 -22.31
C VAL A 458 -34.72 -21.24 -21.82
N ARG A 459 -35.33 -21.97 -20.89
CA ARG A 459 -36.61 -21.61 -20.27
C ARG A 459 -36.53 -20.30 -19.47
N PHE A 460 -35.43 -20.06 -18.75
CA PHE A 460 -35.23 -18.81 -18.02
C PHE A 460 -35.13 -17.59 -18.95
N PHE A 461 -34.36 -17.68 -20.04
CA PHE A 461 -34.28 -16.61 -21.03
C PHE A 461 -35.56 -16.48 -21.88
N SER A 462 -36.21 -17.60 -22.20
CA SER A 462 -37.51 -17.67 -22.88
C SER A 462 -38.61 -16.98 -22.07
N SER A 463 -38.65 -17.18 -20.74
CA SER A 463 -39.60 -16.48 -19.87
C SER A 463 -39.24 -15.00 -19.68
N ALA A 464 -37.95 -14.67 -19.61
CA ALA A 464 -37.49 -13.28 -19.51
C ALA A 464 -37.72 -12.47 -20.81
N LEU A 465 -37.82 -13.14 -21.97
CA LEU A 465 -38.02 -12.53 -23.28
C LEU A 465 -39.44 -12.72 -23.86
N GLY A 466 -40.33 -13.44 -23.15
CA GLY A 466 -41.72 -13.66 -23.59
C GLY A 466 -41.87 -14.56 -24.83
N VAL A 467 -40.86 -15.37 -25.18
CA VAL A 467 -40.86 -16.21 -26.38
C VAL A 467 -40.95 -17.68 -25.98
N ASN A 468 -42.04 -18.38 -26.28
CA ASN A 468 -42.18 -19.82 -26.00
C ASN A 468 -41.31 -20.66 -26.93
N VAL A 469 -40.31 -21.36 -26.37
CA VAL A 469 -39.45 -22.29 -27.12
C VAL A 469 -39.73 -23.72 -26.68
N GLU A 470 -40.31 -24.52 -27.57
CA GLU A 470 -40.57 -25.95 -27.33
C GLU A 470 -39.29 -26.76 -27.56
N ILE A 471 -38.78 -27.43 -26.53
CA ILE A 471 -37.58 -28.27 -26.60
C ILE A 471 -38.01 -29.74 -26.48
N LYS A 472 -37.88 -30.52 -27.57
CA LYS A 472 -38.09 -31.98 -27.54
C LYS A 472 -36.85 -32.67 -26.93
N THR A 473 -36.99 -33.26 -25.75
CA THR A 473 -35.92 -34.06 -25.11
C THR A 473 -36.15 -35.56 -25.19
N THR A 474 -35.13 -36.27 -25.65
CA THR A 474 -35.01 -37.73 -25.54
C THR A 474 -34.27 -38.15 -24.25
N ALA A 475 -34.95 -39.00 -23.48
CA ALA A 475 -34.46 -40.04 -22.56
C ALA A 475 -33.61 -39.70 -21.31
N ASN A 476 -34.28 -39.83 -20.16
CA ASN A 476 -33.92 -40.60 -18.97
C ASN A 476 -32.43 -40.82 -18.62
N ARG A 477 -31.98 -40.15 -17.54
CA ARG A 477 -31.03 -40.72 -16.56
C ARG A 477 -31.47 -40.36 -15.14
N GLN A 478 -31.67 -41.38 -14.31
CA GLN A 478 -31.92 -41.27 -12.87
C GLN A 478 -30.76 -40.55 -12.16
N PRO A 479 -31.02 -39.77 -11.10
CA PRO A 479 -29.98 -39.17 -10.28
C PRO A 479 -29.50 -40.19 -9.23
N SER A 480 -28.25 -40.63 -9.34
CA SER A 480 -27.59 -41.38 -8.27
C SER A 480 -27.20 -40.45 -7.13
N THR A 481 -27.64 -40.81 -5.92
CA THR A 481 -27.18 -40.29 -4.64
C THR A 481 -25.70 -40.62 -4.44
N THR A 482 -24.82 -39.67 -4.71
CA THR A 482 -23.42 -39.73 -4.26
C THR A 482 -22.96 -38.34 -3.83
N ASN A 483 -22.30 -38.30 -2.66
CA ASN A 483 -21.66 -37.14 -2.06
C ASN A 483 -21.06 -36.20 -3.12
N SER A 484 -21.46 -34.93 -3.08
CA SER A 484 -21.17 -33.89 -4.06
C SER A 484 -19.70 -33.46 -4.07
N GLN A 485 -18.77 -34.38 -4.36
CA GLN A 485 -17.40 -34.03 -4.69
C GLN A 485 -17.40 -33.18 -5.96
N LEU A 486 -16.89 -31.95 -5.86
CA LEU A 486 -16.71 -31.03 -6.99
C LEU A 486 -15.84 -31.68 -8.08
N GLN A 487 -16.45 -32.27 -9.11
CA GLN A 487 -15.73 -32.84 -10.25
C GLN A 487 -15.25 -31.72 -11.20
N THR A 488 -13.93 -31.58 -11.37
CA THR A 488 -13.28 -30.61 -12.27
C THR A 488 -12.95 -31.23 -13.64
N ASN A 489 -12.69 -30.39 -14.65
CA ASN A 489 -12.18 -30.84 -15.96
C ASN A 489 -10.70 -31.18 -15.96
N HIS A 490 -9.96 -30.43 -15.15
CA HIS A 490 -8.52 -30.52 -15.01
C HIS A 490 -8.20 -30.77 -13.53
N GLN A 491 -7.10 -31.45 -13.28
CA GLN A 491 -6.62 -31.66 -11.91
C GLN A 491 -6.41 -30.29 -11.25
N LEU A 492 -7.15 -30.02 -10.17
CA LEU A 492 -6.99 -28.82 -9.36
C LEU A 492 -5.65 -28.91 -8.63
N LEU A 493 -4.77 -27.94 -8.89
CA LEU A 493 -3.45 -27.89 -8.28
C LEU A 493 -3.41 -26.90 -7.12
N ILE A 494 -2.38 -27.02 -6.29
CA ILE A 494 -2.18 -26.14 -5.13
C ILE A 494 -2.15 -24.65 -5.51
N PRO A 495 -1.43 -24.20 -6.56
CA PRO A 495 -1.49 -22.79 -6.97
C PRO A 495 -2.87 -22.38 -7.47
N ASP A 496 -3.63 -23.30 -8.11
CA ASP A 496 -5.01 -23.02 -8.54
C ASP A 496 -5.91 -22.68 -7.32
N ILE A 497 -5.72 -23.37 -6.18
CA ILE A 497 -6.45 -23.09 -4.93
C ILE A 497 -6.14 -21.69 -4.39
N PHE A 498 -4.86 -21.30 -4.37
CA PHE A 498 -4.47 -19.97 -3.89
C PHE A 498 -5.09 -18.86 -4.75
N ILE A 499 -5.10 -19.05 -6.08
CA ILE A 499 -5.71 -18.11 -7.01
C ILE A 499 -7.22 -17.97 -6.80
N LEU A 500 -7.91 -19.08 -6.47
CA LEU A 500 -9.33 -19.04 -6.12
C LEU A 500 -9.58 -18.29 -4.80
N VAL A 501 -8.70 -18.44 -3.82
CA VAL A 501 -8.76 -17.68 -2.55
C VAL A 501 -8.61 -16.19 -2.82
N LEU A 502 -7.60 -15.77 -3.59
CA LEU A 502 -7.41 -14.36 -3.94
C LEU A 502 -8.61 -13.81 -4.73
N PHE A 503 -9.11 -14.57 -5.71
CA PHE A 503 -10.29 -14.18 -6.48
C PHE A 503 -11.53 -13.97 -5.60
N LEU A 504 -11.78 -14.90 -4.68
CA LEU A 504 -12.90 -14.81 -3.74
C LEU A 504 -12.72 -13.63 -2.77
N ALA A 505 -11.54 -13.48 -2.18
CA ALA A 505 -11.23 -12.39 -1.26
C ALA A 505 -11.42 -11.02 -1.92
N SER A 506 -10.81 -10.78 -3.08
CA SER A 506 -10.96 -9.53 -3.84
C SER A 506 -12.43 -9.24 -4.19
N THR A 507 -13.20 -10.27 -4.55
CA THR A 507 -14.62 -10.09 -4.88
C THR A 507 -15.44 -9.71 -3.64
N ILE A 508 -15.19 -10.35 -2.49
CA ILE A 508 -15.83 -9.99 -1.22
C ILE A 508 -15.53 -8.53 -0.85
N LEU A 509 -14.27 -8.10 -0.96
CA LEU A 509 -13.85 -6.73 -0.64
C LEU A 509 -14.52 -5.66 -1.54
N ILE A 510 -14.89 -5.99 -2.77
CA ILE A 510 -15.65 -5.10 -3.67
C ILE A 510 -17.14 -5.06 -3.29
N ILE A 511 -17.69 -6.17 -2.78
CA ILE A 511 -19.09 -6.27 -2.39
C ILE A 511 -19.35 -5.58 -1.04
N ILE A 512 -18.42 -5.66 -0.08
CA ILE A 512 -18.57 -5.06 1.26
C ILE A 512 -19.01 -3.58 1.21
N PRO A 513 -18.34 -2.67 0.47
CA PRO A 513 -18.73 -1.26 0.42
C PRO A 513 -20.04 -1.01 -0.34
N GLU A 514 -20.65 -2.03 -0.95
CA GLU A 514 -22.01 -1.94 -1.50
C GLU A 514 -23.08 -2.28 -0.46
N ILE A 515 -22.71 -2.82 0.70
CA ILE A 515 -23.63 -3.27 1.77
C ILE A 515 -23.44 -2.44 3.03
N ILE A 516 -22.19 -2.29 3.48
CA ILE A 516 -21.84 -1.61 4.74
C ILE A 516 -20.66 -0.65 4.55
N TYR A 517 -20.58 0.37 5.41
CA TYR A 517 -19.43 1.27 5.49
C TYR A 517 -19.08 1.62 6.93
N LEU A 518 -17.82 2.00 7.18
CA LEU A 518 -17.40 2.56 8.46
C LEU A 518 -17.68 4.07 8.47
N LYS A 519 -18.38 4.55 9.49
CA LYS A 519 -18.70 5.97 9.67
C LYS A 519 -17.45 6.75 10.03
N ASP A 520 -17.18 7.83 9.29
CA ASP A 520 -16.09 8.78 9.52
C ASP A 520 -16.61 10.23 9.49
N ILE A 521 -15.75 11.24 9.33
CA ILE A 521 -16.16 12.64 9.33
C ILE A 521 -16.72 13.13 7.97
N TYR A 522 -16.57 12.36 6.89
CA TYR A 522 -16.91 12.79 5.52
C TYR A 522 -18.36 12.49 5.14
N ILE A 523 -19.21 12.20 6.14
CA ILE A 523 -20.58 11.69 5.98
C ILE A 523 -21.43 12.53 5.02
N PRO A 524 -21.42 13.88 4.93
CA PRO A 524 -22.44 14.59 4.14
C PRO A 524 -22.54 14.22 2.64
N SER A 525 -21.45 13.80 1.99
CA SER A 525 -21.47 13.42 0.56
C SER A 525 -20.49 12.29 0.20
N TYR A 526 -19.79 11.72 1.18
CA TYR A 526 -18.74 10.72 0.98
C TYR A 526 -18.88 9.54 1.94
N HIS A 527 -20.12 9.17 2.25
CA HIS A 527 -20.49 8.16 3.27
C HIS A 527 -19.59 6.93 3.27
N ARG A 528 -19.40 6.31 2.10
CA ARG A 528 -18.63 5.07 1.95
C ARG A 528 -17.30 5.25 1.21
N ALA A 529 -16.86 6.49 0.97
CA ALA A 529 -15.68 6.77 0.16
C ALA A 529 -14.42 6.11 0.72
N ASN A 530 -14.16 6.25 2.03
CA ASN A 530 -12.99 5.63 2.67
C ASN A 530 -13.09 4.10 2.73
N THR A 531 -14.29 3.55 2.99
CA THR A 531 -14.48 2.09 3.00
C THR A 531 -14.23 1.51 1.60
N MET A 532 -14.81 2.13 0.57
CA MET A 532 -14.56 1.75 -0.82
C MET A 532 -13.06 1.81 -1.13
N PHE A 533 -12.42 2.94 -0.84
CA PHE A 533 -11.00 3.16 -1.12
C PHE A 533 -10.11 2.09 -0.47
N LYS A 534 -10.21 1.92 0.84
CA LYS A 534 -9.31 1.04 1.60
C LYS A 534 -9.48 -0.44 1.21
N LEU A 535 -10.72 -0.90 1.00
CA LEU A 535 -10.98 -2.29 0.63
C LEU A 535 -10.60 -2.57 -0.84
N THR A 536 -10.99 -1.68 -1.75
CA THR A 536 -10.79 -1.92 -3.19
C THR A 536 -9.33 -1.76 -3.63
N TYR A 537 -8.53 -0.97 -2.90
CA TYR A 537 -7.09 -0.89 -3.13
C TYR A 537 -6.41 -2.27 -3.02
N GLN A 538 -6.74 -3.03 -1.96
CA GLN A 538 -6.20 -4.37 -1.75
C GLN A 538 -6.77 -5.38 -2.77
N SER A 539 -8.04 -5.23 -3.17
CA SER A 539 -8.62 -6.02 -4.25
C SER A 539 -7.83 -5.89 -5.56
N PHE A 540 -7.37 -4.68 -5.88
CA PHE A 540 -6.60 -4.42 -7.09
C PHE A 540 -5.25 -5.15 -7.10
N ILE A 541 -4.53 -5.16 -5.97
CA ILE A 541 -3.26 -5.89 -5.82
C ILE A 541 -3.49 -7.38 -6.04
N MET A 542 -4.42 -7.98 -5.30
CA MET A 542 -4.71 -9.42 -5.38
C MET A 542 -5.21 -9.86 -6.77
N PHE A 543 -6.02 -9.04 -7.44
CA PHE A 543 -6.48 -9.32 -8.80
C PHE A 543 -5.35 -9.24 -9.83
N SER A 544 -4.47 -8.26 -9.71
CA SER A 544 -3.34 -8.14 -10.64
C SER A 544 -2.31 -9.28 -10.45
N VAL A 545 -2.12 -9.78 -9.22
CA VAL A 545 -1.32 -10.99 -8.93
C VAL A 545 -1.90 -12.22 -9.65
N LEU A 546 -3.22 -12.43 -9.65
CA LEU A 546 -3.79 -13.64 -10.26
C LEU A 546 -3.79 -13.64 -11.79
N ILE A 547 -3.82 -12.48 -12.44
CA ILE A 547 -3.94 -12.40 -13.91
C ILE A 547 -2.74 -13.06 -14.61
N GLY A 548 -1.51 -12.80 -14.14
CA GLY A 548 -0.30 -13.39 -14.74
C GLY A 548 -0.31 -14.92 -14.65
N TYR A 549 -0.72 -15.47 -13.50
CA TYR A 549 -0.87 -16.92 -13.33
C TYR A 549 -1.96 -17.49 -14.26
N ILE A 550 -3.16 -16.89 -14.26
CA ILE A 550 -4.30 -17.36 -15.09
C ILE A 550 -3.92 -17.38 -16.57
N PHE A 551 -3.25 -16.32 -17.04
CA PHE A 551 -2.82 -16.19 -18.42
C PHE A 551 -1.95 -17.39 -18.83
N VAL A 552 -0.92 -17.70 -18.03
CA VAL A 552 0.00 -18.80 -18.33
C VAL A 552 -0.61 -20.18 -18.10
N ARG A 553 -1.36 -20.37 -17.02
CA ARG A 553 -2.05 -21.62 -16.68
C ARG A 553 -3.01 -22.03 -17.81
N LEU A 554 -3.82 -21.12 -18.31
CA LEU A 554 -4.73 -21.38 -19.43
C LEU A 554 -3.96 -21.59 -20.74
N LYS A 555 -2.90 -20.81 -21.00
CA LYS A 555 -2.12 -20.91 -22.25
C LYS A 555 -1.47 -22.28 -22.39
N LEU A 556 -0.96 -22.83 -21.29
CA LEU A 556 -0.29 -24.13 -21.28
C LEU A 556 -1.26 -25.31 -21.19
N SER A 557 -2.47 -25.11 -20.66
CA SER A 557 -3.43 -26.21 -20.46
C SER A 557 -4.46 -26.36 -21.58
N LEU A 558 -4.80 -25.28 -22.29
CA LEU A 558 -5.80 -25.33 -23.37
C LEU A 558 -5.19 -25.82 -24.70
N PRO A 559 -5.87 -26.71 -25.45
CA PRO A 559 -5.43 -27.11 -26.79
C PRO A 559 -5.55 -25.96 -27.80
N LYS A 560 -4.74 -26.02 -28.87
CA LYS A 560 -4.85 -25.07 -29.99
C LYS A 560 -6.25 -25.15 -30.58
N SER A 561 -6.98 -24.02 -30.60
CA SER A 561 -8.36 -23.93 -31.10
C SER A 561 -8.70 -22.47 -31.39
N LYS A 562 -9.69 -22.22 -32.26
CA LYS A 562 -10.19 -20.86 -32.53
C LYS A 562 -10.66 -20.15 -31.25
N THR A 563 -11.33 -20.89 -30.34
CA THR A 563 -11.77 -20.37 -29.04
C THR A 563 -10.59 -19.94 -28.17
N LYS A 564 -9.50 -20.72 -28.14
CA LYS A 564 -8.27 -20.34 -27.43
C LYS A 564 -7.69 -19.06 -28.02
N THR A 565 -7.57 -18.98 -29.35
CA THR A 565 -7.06 -17.78 -30.02
C THR A 565 -7.89 -16.56 -29.66
N LEU A 566 -9.22 -16.64 -29.78
CA LEU A 566 -10.13 -15.55 -29.41
C LEU A 566 -9.99 -15.13 -27.95
N LEU A 567 -9.95 -16.09 -27.01
CA LEU A 567 -9.77 -15.79 -25.59
C LEU A 567 -8.46 -15.03 -25.33
N PHE A 568 -7.36 -15.45 -25.94
CA PHE A 568 -6.07 -14.79 -25.77
C PHE A 568 -5.98 -13.44 -26.49
N THR A 569 -6.71 -13.24 -27.59
CA THR A 569 -6.89 -11.92 -28.20
C THR A 569 -7.62 -10.98 -27.23
N VAL A 570 -8.71 -11.44 -26.60
CA VAL A 570 -9.44 -10.65 -25.60
C VAL A 570 -8.57 -10.37 -24.38
N TYR A 571 -7.83 -11.36 -23.86
CA TYR A 571 -6.91 -11.15 -22.74
C TYR A 571 -5.83 -10.11 -23.07
N PHE A 572 -5.25 -10.16 -24.27
CA PHE A 572 -4.25 -9.20 -24.69
C PHE A 572 -4.84 -7.79 -24.84
N LEU A 573 -6.05 -7.67 -25.38
CA LEU A 573 -6.78 -6.39 -25.45
C LEU A 573 -7.05 -5.83 -24.06
N LEU A 574 -7.59 -6.64 -23.14
CA LEU A 574 -7.84 -6.22 -21.76
C LEU A 574 -6.55 -5.80 -21.07
N PHE A 575 -5.48 -6.59 -21.17
CA PHE A 575 -4.17 -6.22 -20.63
C PHE A 575 -3.70 -4.86 -21.15
N THR A 576 -3.80 -4.63 -22.46
CA THR A 576 -3.43 -3.35 -23.09
C THR A 576 -4.27 -2.18 -22.56
N LEU A 577 -5.58 -2.39 -22.37
CA LEU A 577 -6.47 -1.36 -21.81
C LEU A 577 -6.12 -1.04 -20.35
N LEU A 578 -5.84 -2.06 -19.53
CA LEU A 578 -5.40 -1.86 -18.13
C LEU A 578 -4.04 -1.13 -18.07
N MET A 579 -3.16 -1.39 -19.04
CA MET A 579 -1.84 -0.76 -19.16
C MET A 579 -1.86 0.60 -19.87
N SER A 580 -3.03 1.12 -20.27
CA SER A 580 -3.13 2.43 -20.93
C SER A 580 -2.95 3.60 -19.96
N TYR A 581 -3.18 3.39 -18.67
CA TYR A 581 -3.19 4.43 -17.66
C TYR A 581 -1.88 5.22 -17.49
N PRO A 582 -0.69 4.59 -17.41
CA PRO A 582 0.59 5.30 -17.31
C PRO A 582 0.81 6.33 -18.42
N ILE A 583 0.26 6.11 -19.61
CA ILE A 583 0.39 7.05 -20.74
C ILE A 583 -0.23 8.39 -20.36
N TYR A 584 -1.38 8.38 -19.70
CA TYR A 584 -2.12 9.58 -19.28
C TYR A 584 -1.62 10.13 -17.95
N SER A 585 -1.32 9.25 -16.98
CA SER A 585 -0.96 9.67 -15.63
C SER A 585 0.47 10.22 -15.55
N ILE A 586 1.43 9.60 -16.25
CA ILE A 586 2.81 10.09 -16.27
C ILE A 586 2.87 11.45 -16.98
N THR A 587 2.28 11.56 -18.17
CA THR A 587 2.27 12.82 -18.92
C THR A 587 1.46 13.90 -18.21
N GLY A 588 0.31 13.56 -17.62
CA GLY A 588 -0.56 14.49 -16.91
C GLY A 588 0.03 15.03 -15.60
N TYR A 589 0.82 14.23 -14.88
CA TYR A 589 1.42 14.63 -13.61
C TYR A 589 2.85 15.17 -13.74
N TYR A 590 3.71 14.47 -14.49
CA TYR A 590 5.13 14.79 -14.63
C TYR A 590 5.44 15.66 -15.84
N GLY A 591 4.49 15.85 -16.76
CA GLY A 591 4.71 16.55 -18.02
C GLY A 591 5.55 15.73 -18.99
N VAL A 592 6.28 16.43 -19.88
CA VAL A 592 7.13 15.80 -20.90
C VAL A 592 8.47 15.38 -20.28
N LEU A 593 8.80 14.08 -20.42
CA LEU A 593 10.02 13.48 -19.86
C LEU A 593 11.27 13.72 -20.72
N GLU A 594 11.67 14.98 -20.89
CA GLU A 594 12.90 15.37 -21.58
C GLU A 594 14.02 15.72 -20.60
N THR A 595 15.28 15.43 -20.93
CA THR A 595 16.43 15.69 -20.03
C THR A 595 16.49 17.12 -19.49
N LYS A 596 16.07 18.12 -20.28
CA LYS A 596 16.01 19.53 -19.88
C LYS A 596 15.01 19.83 -18.76
N ASN A 597 13.98 18.98 -18.59
CA ASN A 597 12.93 19.11 -17.58
C ASN A 597 13.26 18.36 -16.28
N TYR A 598 14.38 17.63 -16.22
CA TYR A 598 14.77 16.88 -15.05
C TYR A 598 15.27 17.81 -13.92
N LYS A 599 14.66 17.72 -12.74
CA LYS A 599 14.90 18.65 -11.60
C LYS A 599 15.78 18.07 -10.49
N GLY A 600 16.07 16.77 -10.51
CA GLY A 600 16.76 16.03 -9.43
C GLY A 600 15.80 15.51 -8.39
N LEU A 601 16.31 14.92 -7.30
CA LEU A 601 15.48 14.28 -6.26
C LEU A 601 15.18 15.13 -5.02
N TYR A 602 15.79 16.31 -4.89
CA TYR A 602 15.59 17.18 -3.72
C TYR A 602 14.21 17.83 -3.73
N GLY A 603 13.36 17.45 -2.79
CA GLY A 603 11.95 17.77 -2.77
C GLY A 603 11.54 19.10 -2.16
N LEU A 604 12.46 19.83 -1.51
CA LEU A 604 12.16 21.15 -0.92
C LEU A 604 12.49 22.33 -1.86
N LYS A 605 12.83 22.08 -3.12
CA LYS A 605 13.08 23.15 -4.12
C LYS A 605 11.86 24.06 -4.34
N PHE A 606 10.65 23.56 -4.16
CA PHE A 606 9.45 24.40 -4.25
C PHE A 606 9.42 25.47 -3.15
N LEU A 607 9.88 25.14 -1.93
CA LEU A 607 9.93 26.08 -0.81
C LEU A 607 10.94 27.20 -1.09
N GLU A 608 12.12 26.84 -1.61
CA GLU A 608 13.13 27.82 -2.05
C GLU A 608 12.60 28.74 -3.17
N ARG A 609 11.82 28.19 -4.11
CA ARG A 609 11.27 28.92 -5.26
C ARG A 609 10.10 29.83 -4.92
N LEU A 610 9.16 29.35 -4.10
CA LEU A 610 7.90 30.03 -3.82
C LEU A 610 7.95 30.84 -2.51
N TYR A 611 8.77 30.42 -1.56
CA TYR A 611 8.84 30.95 -0.19
C TYR A 611 10.30 31.08 0.30
N PRO A 612 11.17 31.85 -0.40
CA PRO A 612 12.60 31.88 -0.13
C PRO A 612 12.96 32.34 1.29
N ASP A 613 12.21 33.29 1.87
CA ASP A 613 12.39 33.74 3.24
C ASP A 613 12.09 32.63 4.25
N ASP A 614 11.06 31.82 4.00
CA ASP A 614 10.66 30.72 4.88
C ASP A 614 11.57 29.50 4.73
N TYR A 615 12.09 29.27 3.51
CA TYR A 615 13.15 28.30 3.29
C TYR A 615 14.37 28.63 4.16
N ALA A 616 14.75 29.90 4.25
CA ALA A 616 15.85 30.33 5.11
C ALA A 616 15.53 30.16 6.60
N VAL A 617 14.28 30.40 7.03
CA VAL A 617 13.81 30.07 8.38
C VAL A 617 13.95 28.57 8.67
N VAL A 618 13.52 27.69 7.75
CA VAL A 618 13.66 26.23 7.87
C VAL A 618 15.11 25.82 8.00
N VAL A 619 16.00 26.36 7.16
CA VAL A 619 17.44 26.10 7.22
C VAL A 619 18.01 26.55 8.57
N TRP A 620 17.64 27.75 9.04
CA TRP A 620 18.11 28.26 10.32
C TRP A 620 17.64 27.38 11.48
N LEU A 621 16.36 26.98 11.52
CA LEU A 621 15.80 26.12 12.55
C LEU A 621 16.48 24.74 12.57
N ASN A 622 16.70 24.13 11.41
CA ASN A 622 17.37 22.83 11.32
C ASN A 622 18.84 22.88 11.78
N ASN A 623 19.53 24.01 11.57
CA ASN A 623 20.94 24.17 11.96
C ASN A 623 21.13 24.61 13.42
N ASN A 624 20.18 25.37 13.99
CA ASN A 624 20.37 26.03 15.29
C ASN A 624 19.47 25.47 16.40
N VAL A 625 18.44 24.68 16.08
CA VAL A 625 17.47 24.17 17.06
C VAL A 625 17.61 22.66 17.24
N THR A 626 18.12 22.27 18.41
CA THR A 626 18.18 20.88 18.85
C THR A 626 16.90 20.46 19.58
N GLY A 627 16.57 19.17 19.52
CA GLY A 627 15.34 18.65 20.13
C GLY A 627 14.12 19.00 19.29
N GLN A 628 12.97 19.19 19.95
CA GLN A 628 11.69 19.38 19.29
C GLN A 628 10.83 20.44 20.03
N PRO A 629 11.33 21.67 20.23
CA PRO A 629 10.56 22.74 20.85
C PRO A 629 9.38 23.17 19.97
N VAL A 630 8.34 23.72 20.61
CA VAL A 630 7.14 24.21 19.93
C VAL A 630 7.43 25.55 19.25
N ILE A 631 6.99 25.68 18.01
CA ILE A 631 6.97 26.92 17.23
C ILE A 631 5.54 27.45 17.11
N LEU A 632 5.38 28.73 16.77
CA LEU A 632 4.10 29.28 16.31
C LEU A 632 4.20 29.54 14.81
N GLU A 633 3.28 28.94 14.06
CA GLU A 633 3.10 29.10 12.60
C GLU A 633 1.62 29.35 12.29
N ALA A 634 1.30 29.88 11.11
CA ALA A 634 -0.07 30.13 10.69
C ALA A 634 -0.83 28.86 10.28
N VAL A 635 -2.03 28.71 10.88
CA VAL A 635 -2.94 27.57 10.67
C VAL A 635 -3.47 27.50 9.24
N GLY A 636 -3.42 26.29 8.69
CA GLY A 636 -3.81 25.98 7.32
C GLY A 636 -5.09 25.17 7.16
N ASP A 637 -5.73 25.31 6.00
CA ASP A 637 -6.68 24.31 5.52
C ASP A 637 -5.92 23.14 4.88
N SER A 638 -6.56 21.98 4.79
CA SER A 638 -5.96 20.80 4.17
C SER A 638 -5.56 21.07 2.72
N TYR A 639 -4.40 20.54 2.31
CA TYR A 639 -3.87 20.69 0.95
C TYR A 639 -3.46 22.12 0.57
N THR A 640 -3.22 22.99 1.56
CA THR A 640 -2.61 24.31 1.38
C THR A 640 -1.14 24.31 1.80
N ASP A 641 -0.37 25.32 1.38
CA ASP A 641 1.05 25.44 1.76
C ASP A 641 1.27 26.10 3.14
N TYR A 642 0.20 26.38 3.90
CA TYR A 642 0.33 26.72 5.31
C TYR A 642 0.95 25.54 6.08
N GLU A 643 1.66 25.84 7.17
CA GLU A 643 2.38 24.85 7.98
C GLU A 643 3.61 24.21 7.31
N ARG A 644 4.22 24.93 6.36
CA ARG A 644 5.42 24.50 5.64
C ARG A 644 6.66 24.42 6.52
N ILE A 645 6.74 25.21 7.59
CA ILE A 645 7.93 25.26 8.45
C ILE A 645 7.89 24.09 9.44
N SER A 646 6.76 23.87 10.10
CA SER A 646 6.50 22.71 10.96
C SER A 646 6.63 21.40 10.16
N MET A 647 6.10 21.36 8.93
CA MET A 647 6.29 20.24 7.98
C MET A 647 7.77 20.00 7.65
N ALA A 648 8.53 21.03 7.26
CA ALA A 648 9.90 20.85 6.77
C ALA A 648 10.93 20.64 7.87
N THR A 649 10.61 21.04 9.11
CA THR A 649 11.49 20.88 10.27
C THR A 649 11.09 19.73 11.17
N GLY A 650 9.81 19.34 11.19
CA GLY A 650 9.25 18.40 12.18
C GLY A 650 9.09 19.02 13.58
N LEU A 651 9.14 20.34 13.70
CA LEU A 651 8.87 21.05 14.96
C LEU A 651 7.35 21.23 15.16
N PRO A 652 6.80 20.95 16.35
CA PRO A 652 5.38 21.13 16.63
C PRO A 652 4.94 22.59 16.55
N THR A 653 3.78 22.83 15.93
CA THR A 653 2.99 24.07 16.07
C THR A 653 1.77 23.83 16.96
N ILE A 654 1.10 24.90 17.39
CA ILE A 654 -0.12 24.82 18.22
C ILE A 654 -1.22 24.00 17.53
N GLU A 655 -1.50 24.33 16.27
CA GLU A 655 -2.50 23.71 15.40
C GLU A 655 -2.01 23.80 13.96
N GLY A 656 -2.07 22.71 13.20
CA GLY A 656 -1.71 22.69 11.79
C GLY A 656 -2.91 22.60 10.84
N TRP A 657 -2.98 21.57 10.01
CA TRP A 657 -4.13 21.38 9.12
C TRP A 657 -5.39 20.94 9.88
N LEU A 658 -6.30 21.90 10.08
CA LEU A 658 -7.47 21.77 10.96
C LEU A 658 -8.34 20.51 10.69
N VAL A 659 -8.64 20.21 9.43
CA VAL A 659 -9.51 19.06 9.09
C VAL A 659 -8.80 17.72 9.33
N HIS A 660 -7.48 17.66 9.18
CA HIS A 660 -6.71 16.43 9.45
C HIS A 660 -6.64 16.18 10.96
N GLU A 661 -6.34 17.22 11.75
CA GLU A 661 -6.37 17.11 13.20
C GLU A 661 -7.78 16.78 13.71
N TRP A 662 -8.83 17.40 13.16
CA TRP A 662 -10.20 17.02 13.47
C TRP A 662 -10.46 15.51 13.21
N LEU A 663 -10.04 14.98 12.07
CA LEU A 663 -10.17 13.56 11.78
C LEU A 663 -9.47 12.71 12.84
N TRP A 664 -8.22 13.02 13.17
CA TRP A 664 -7.40 12.21 14.07
C TRP A 664 -7.78 12.35 15.54
N ARG A 665 -8.28 13.52 15.97
CA ARG A 665 -8.77 13.73 17.34
C ARG A 665 -10.21 13.27 17.53
N GLY A 666 -10.95 13.03 16.44
CA GLY A 666 -12.33 12.52 16.44
C GLY A 666 -13.42 13.57 16.69
N ALA A 667 -13.04 14.78 17.14
CA ALA A 667 -13.93 15.90 17.45
C ALA A 667 -13.32 17.25 17.01
N TYR A 668 -14.19 18.21 16.65
CA TYR A 668 -13.78 19.51 16.13
C TYR A 668 -13.40 20.51 17.23
N ASP A 669 -13.96 20.35 18.43
CA ASP A 669 -13.92 21.39 19.47
C ASP A 669 -12.50 21.81 19.86
N GLU A 670 -11.60 20.86 20.08
CA GLU A 670 -10.21 21.17 20.47
C GLU A 670 -9.38 21.71 19.29
N PRO A 671 -9.31 21.07 18.10
CA PRO A 671 -8.64 21.64 16.93
C PRO A 671 -9.15 23.05 16.56
N GLY A 672 -10.47 23.23 16.54
CA GLY A 672 -11.09 24.53 16.24
C GLY A 672 -10.76 25.61 17.28
N LYS A 673 -10.73 25.25 18.57
CA LYS A 673 -10.31 26.16 19.64
C LYS A 673 -8.86 26.60 19.46
N ARG A 674 -7.95 25.66 19.19
CA ARG A 674 -6.53 25.95 18.99
C ARG A 674 -6.30 26.85 17.78
N ALA A 675 -7.02 26.63 16.69
CA ALA A 675 -6.98 27.51 15.53
C ALA A 675 -7.33 28.96 15.89
N GLY A 676 -8.37 29.16 16.72
CA GLY A 676 -8.75 30.48 17.23
C GLY A 676 -7.72 31.10 18.19
N GLU A 677 -7.06 30.29 19.00
CA GLU A 677 -5.98 30.73 19.89
C GLU A 677 -4.74 31.19 19.10
N VAL A 678 -4.36 30.50 18.03
CA VAL A 678 -3.28 30.95 17.13
C VAL A 678 -3.61 32.31 16.51
N GLN A 679 -4.83 32.48 15.99
CA GLN A 679 -5.29 33.77 15.48
C GLN A 679 -5.20 34.87 16.55
N THR A 680 -5.65 34.56 17.77
CA THR A 680 -5.60 35.51 18.90
C THR A 680 -4.17 35.95 19.17
N VAL A 681 -3.20 35.02 19.20
CA VAL A 681 -1.79 35.36 19.41
C VAL A 681 -1.27 36.27 18.30
N TYR A 682 -1.62 36.05 17.03
CA TYR A 682 -1.15 36.93 15.96
C TYR A 682 -1.83 38.31 15.99
N GLU A 683 -3.13 38.40 16.25
CA GLU A 683 -3.92 39.63 16.08
C GLU A 683 -4.08 40.49 17.34
N THR A 684 -3.90 39.96 18.55
CA THR A 684 -4.04 40.75 19.78
C THR A 684 -2.95 41.82 19.89
N ASN A 685 -3.30 43.00 20.43
CA ASN A 685 -2.32 44.04 20.79
C ASN A 685 -1.78 43.90 22.22
N ASP A 686 -2.43 43.09 23.05
CA ASP A 686 -2.06 42.91 24.45
C ASP A 686 -0.98 41.82 24.60
N PRO A 687 0.24 42.16 25.07
CA PRO A 687 1.29 41.18 25.29
C PRO A 687 0.94 40.13 26.35
N ALA A 688 0.11 40.45 27.35
CA ALA A 688 -0.25 39.50 28.40
C ALA A 688 -1.13 38.37 27.85
N THR A 689 -2.17 38.71 27.09
CA THR A 689 -3.01 37.73 26.37
C THR A 689 -2.19 36.82 25.45
N ALA A 690 -1.26 37.39 24.67
CA ALA A 690 -0.40 36.59 23.80
C ALA A 690 0.50 35.64 24.61
N LYS A 691 1.10 36.14 25.70
CA LYS A 691 1.98 35.38 26.58
C LYS A 691 1.26 34.20 27.24
N GLU A 692 0.03 34.39 27.70
CA GLU A 692 -0.77 33.32 28.32
C GLU A 692 -0.92 32.11 27.38
N ILE A 693 -1.27 32.34 26.11
CA ILE A 693 -1.42 31.27 25.12
C ILE A 693 -0.06 30.67 24.74
N LEU A 694 0.98 31.50 24.55
CA LEU A 694 2.33 31.02 24.24
C LEU A 694 2.88 30.12 25.35
N ASP A 695 2.69 30.50 26.62
CA ASP A 695 3.10 29.71 27.79
C ASP A 695 2.28 28.42 27.91
N LYS A 696 0.96 28.47 27.66
CA LYS A 696 0.06 27.30 27.66
C LYS A 696 0.56 26.17 26.74
N TYR A 697 1.12 26.52 25.58
CA TYR A 697 1.65 25.55 24.61
C TYR A 697 3.18 25.41 24.65
N ALA A 698 3.85 26.05 25.61
CA ALA A 698 5.31 26.09 25.72
C ALA A 698 6.00 26.49 24.40
N VAL A 699 5.45 27.49 23.71
CA VAL A 699 6.00 28.02 22.45
C VAL A 699 7.35 28.68 22.72
N ARG A 700 8.40 28.17 22.07
CA ARG A 700 9.76 28.72 22.19
C ARG A 700 10.11 29.69 21.08
N TYR A 701 9.55 29.51 19.89
CA TYR A 701 9.83 30.35 18.73
C TYR A 701 8.52 30.80 18.08
N VAL A 702 8.36 32.11 17.88
CA VAL A 702 7.28 32.68 17.09
C VAL A 702 7.81 33.07 15.73
N ILE A 703 7.15 32.62 14.68
CA ILE A 703 7.52 32.93 13.29
C ILE A 703 6.58 34.01 12.78
N VAL A 704 7.15 35.02 12.13
CA VAL A 704 6.37 36.04 11.43
C VAL A 704 6.93 36.18 10.03
N SER A 705 6.20 35.73 9.01
CA SER A 705 6.58 35.81 7.60
C SER A 705 5.42 36.31 6.71
N GLY A 706 5.57 36.21 5.40
CA GLY A 706 4.52 36.56 4.43
C GLY A 706 3.22 35.77 4.61
N MET A 707 3.28 34.47 4.95
CA MET A 707 2.07 33.64 5.12
C MET A 707 1.28 34.02 6.37
N GLU A 708 1.95 34.27 7.50
CA GLU A 708 1.29 34.74 8.72
C GLU A 708 0.61 36.09 8.49
N LYS A 709 1.28 37.03 7.80
CA LYS A 709 0.72 38.35 7.47
C LYS A 709 -0.48 38.26 6.51
N THR A 710 -0.47 37.28 5.61
CA THR A 710 -1.56 37.06 4.64
C THR A 710 -2.78 36.44 5.32
N LYS A 711 -2.56 35.46 6.21
CA LYS A 711 -3.64 34.79 6.96
C LYS A 711 -4.28 35.71 7.99
N TYR A 712 -3.47 36.50 8.69
CA TYR A 712 -3.88 37.37 9.79
C TYR A 712 -3.64 38.85 9.43
N PRO A 713 -4.56 39.49 8.68
CA PRO A 713 -4.37 40.87 8.20
C PRO A 713 -4.31 41.90 9.34
N LYS A 714 -4.77 41.54 10.55
CA LYS A 714 -4.68 42.38 11.75
C LYS A 714 -3.47 42.05 12.63
N LEU A 715 -2.46 41.33 12.11
CA LEU A 715 -1.30 40.89 12.86
C LEU A 715 -0.56 42.05 13.53
N GLN A 716 -0.31 41.90 14.83
CA GLN A 716 0.36 42.90 15.67
C GLN A 716 1.74 42.38 16.09
N GLU A 717 2.78 42.75 15.34
CA GLU A 717 4.13 42.19 15.52
C GLU A 717 4.88 42.80 16.71
N ALA A 718 4.60 44.07 17.03
CA ALA A 718 5.37 44.85 18.01
C ALA A 718 5.42 44.21 19.41
N LYS A 719 4.39 43.46 19.81
CA LYS A 719 4.34 42.76 21.09
C LYS A 719 5.40 41.67 21.22
N PHE A 720 5.79 41.01 20.13
CA PHE A 720 6.78 39.94 20.19
C PHE A 720 8.18 40.46 20.54
N ASN A 721 8.50 41.72 20.24
CA ASN A 721 9.73 42.37 20.72
C ASN A 721 9.77 42.58 22.24
N ARG A 722 8.59 42.58 22.90
CA ARG A 722 8.48 42.70 24.36
C ARG A 722 8.47 41.34 25.05
N LEU A 723 8.07 40.29 24.35
CA LEU A 723 7.93 38.93 24.86
C LEU A 723 9.16 38.04 24.57
N GLY A 724 10.07 38.50 23.72
CA GLY A 724 11.27 37.75 23.36
C GLY A 724 12.21 38.53 22.45
N LYS A 725 13.18 37.81 21.88
CA LYS A 725 14.27 38.40 21.09
C LYS A 725 14.28 37.86 19.66
N VAL A 726 14.54 38.74 18.70
CA VAL A 726 14.76 38.32 17.30
C VAL A 726 16.07 37.54 17.22
N VAL A 727 16.01 36.29 16.77
CA VAL A 727 17.18 35.40 16.62
C VAL A 727 17.53 35.11 15.16
N PHE A 728 16.62 35.43 14.24
CA PHE A 728 16.82 35.33 12.81
C PHE A 728 15.92 36.34 12.09
N GLN A 729 16.44 36.93 11.01
CA GLN A 729 15.69 37.80 10.13
C GLN A 729 16.22 37.68 8.69
N GLN A 730 15.31 37.49 7.74
CA GLN A 730 15.59 37.56 6.31
C GLN A 730 14.35 38.06 5.57
N GLY A 731 14.52 39.08 4.74
CA GLY A 731 13.41 39.66 3.97
C GLY A 731 12.25 40.05 4.89
N THR A 732 11.10 39.39 4.66
CA THR A 732 9.87 39.60 5.45
C THR A 732 9.72 38.67 6.65
N ALA A 733 10.59 37.65 6.77
CA ALA A 733 10.55 36.65 7.81
C ALA A 733 11.40 37.02 9.04
N ARG A 734 10.84 36.81 10.23
CA ARG A 734 11.53 36.93 11.52
C ARG A 734 11.21 35.74 12.42
N ILE A 735 12.20 35.33 13.20
CA ILE A 735 12.03 34.35 14.29
C ILE A 735 12.25 35.07 15.61
N TYR A 736 11.25 35.06 16.46
CA TYR A 736 11.32 35.55 17.83
C TYR A 736 11.49 34.37 18.78
N LYS A 737 12.58 34.33 19.54
CA LYS A 737 12.75 33.39 20.65
C LYS A 737 12.11 33.96 21.90
N MET A 738 11.07 33.31 22.41
CA MET A 738 10.36 33.72 23.63
C MET A 738 11.27 33.53 24.85
N ASP A 739 11.20 34.44 25.82
CA ASP A 739 12.06 34.43 27.01
C ASP A 739 11.80 33.23 27.92
#